data_AF-A0A067DUV0-F1
#
_entry.id   AF-A0A067DUV0-F1
#
_cell.length_a   1.000
_cell.length_b   1.000
_cell.length_c   1.000
_cell.angle_alpha   90.00
_cell.angle_beta   90.00
_cell.angle_gamma   90.00
#
_symmetry.space_group_name_H-M   'P 1'
#
loop_
_entity.id
_entity.type
_entity.pdbx_description
1 polymer ?
#
loop_
_entity_poly.entity_id
_entity_poly.type
_entity_poly.pdbx_seq_one_letter_code
_entity_poly.pdbx_strand_id
1 'polypeptide(L)'
;MQDGGKNMLQFPYPNGKHANYAHDVSEQLHSYNRLIRQGRISECIDLLEDMERKGLLDMDKVYHARFFNVCKSQKAIKEAFRFFKLVPNPTLSTFNMLMSVCASSKDSEGAFQVLRLVQEAGLKADCKLYTTLITTCAKSGKVDAMFENVKPDRVVFNALITACGQSGAVDRAFDVLAEMNAEVHPVDPDHITIGALMKACANAGQVDRAREVYKMIHKYNIKGTPEVYTIAINCCSQTGDWEFACSVYDDMTKKGVIPDEVFLSALIDFAGHAGKVEAAFEILQEAKNQGISVGIISYSSLMGACSNAKNWQKALELYEHMKSIKLKPTVSTMNALITALCDGDQLPKTMEVLSDMKSLGLCPNTITYSILLVACERKDDVEVGLMLLSQAKEDGVIPNLVMFKCIIGMCSRRYEKARTLNEHVLSFNSGRPQIENKWTSLALMVYREAIVAGTIPTVEVVSKVLGCLQLPYNADIRERLVENLGVSADALKRSNLCSLIDGFGEYDPRAFSLLEEAASFGIVPCVSFKEIPVVVDARKLEIHTAKVYLLTILKGLRHRLAAGAKLPNVNILLPVEKTQIMSVGGEKTIDIAERTTQAIAALLRRLGLPYQGNGSYGKIRINGLALKRWFQPKLASPFSGKPGELSSLQLGKFITHQQRNIRTGNLSLE
;
A
#
# COMPACT_ATOMS: atom_id res chain seq x y z
N MET A 1 53.05 63.08 8.53
CA MET A 1 52.59 64.48 8.75
C MET A 1 51.13 64.38 9.17
N GLN A 2 50.90 64.37 10.50
CA GLN A 2 50.46 65.54 11.29
C GLN A 2 48.97 65.86 11.09
N ASP A 3 48.20 65.38 12.07
CA ASP A 3 47.45 66.18 13.06
C ASP A 3 46.34 67.15 12.62
N GLY A 4 45.26 67.18 13.41
CA GLY A 4 44.27 68.27 13.36
C GLY A 4 42.84 67.96 13.80
N GLY A 5 42.58 67.98 15.11
CA GLY A 5 41.44 68.75 15.63
C GLY A 5 40.17 68.02 16.06
N LYS A 6 40.15 67.55 17.31
CA LYS A 6 38.94 67.49 18.15
C LYS A 6 38.37 68.91 18.33
N ASN A 7 37.06 69.07 18.27
CA ASN A 7 36.37 70.02 19.15
C ASN A 7 34.95 69.55 19.51
N MET A 8 34.73 69.45 20.83
CA MET A 8 33.45 69.22 21.48
C MET A 8 32.51 70.42 21.27
N LEU A 9 31.22 70.15 21.09
CA LEU A 9 30.17 70.98 21.68
C LEU A 9 29.14 70.05 22.35
N GLN A 10 29.21 70.04 23.67
CA GLN A 10 28.31 69.39 24.61
C GLN A 10 27.18 70.38 24.92
N PHE A 11 25.91 69.97 24.85
CA PHE A 11 24.77 70.62 25.52
C PHE A 11 23.67 69.57 25.76
N PRO A 12 22.78 69.76 26.76
CA PRO A 12 22.82 68.96 27.99
C PRO A 12 21.75 67.87 28.03
N TYR A 13 22.07 66.80 28.77
CA TYR A 13 21.07 65.84 29.24
C TYR A 13 20.09 66.51 30.23
N PRO A 14 18.77 66.38 30.05
CA PRO A 14 17.86 66.30 31.18
C PRO A 14 17.97 64.88 31.75
N ASN A 15 18.52 64.79 32.95
CA ASN A 15 18.51 63.58 33.77
C ASN A 15 17.09 63.04 33.93
N GLY A 16 16.94 61.73 33.65
CA GLY A 16 15.82 60.92 34.11
C GLY A 16 15.23 60.04 33.00
N LYS A 17 15.43 58.71 33.15
CA LYS A 17 14.82 57.58 32.39
C LYS A 17 15.68 56.83 31.35
N HIS A 18 16.99 56.61 31.55
CA HIS A 18 17.73 55.66 30.69
C HIS A 18 17.84 54.22 31.24
N ALA A 19 17.52 53.96 32.52
CA ALA A 19 17.64 52.61 33.10
C ALA A 19 16.43 51.68 32.85
N ASN A 20 15.21 52.22 32.71
CA ASN A 20 13.99 51.40 32.54
C ASN A 20 13.76 50.92 31.10
N TYR A 21 14.25 51.63 30.08
CA TYR A 21 14.02 51.24 28.68
C TYR A 21 14.88 50.04 28.25
N ALA A 22 16.11 49.90 28.78
CA ALA A 22 16.98 48.77 28.44
C ALA A 22 16.47 47.42 29.02
N HIS A 23 15.83 47.47 30.19
CA HIS A 23 15.21 46.29 30.82
C HIS A 23 13.95 45.85 30.06
N ASP A 24 13.14 46.82 29.60
CA ASP A 24 11.92 46.59 28.81
C ASP A 24 12.25 45.96 27.43
N VAL A 25 13.30 46.42 26.74
CA VAL A 25 13.73 45.84 25.44
C VAL A 25 14.20 44.38 25.57
N SER A 26 14.90 44.04 26.66
CA SER A 26 15.36 42.66 26.90
C SER A 26 14.19 41.71 27.22
N GLU A 27 13.20 42.18 27.99
CA GLU A 27 12.00 41.42 28.33
C GLU A 27 11.08 41.19 27.12
N GLN A 28 10.98 42.20 26.24
CA GLN A 28 10.26 42.11 24.96
C GLN A 28 10.93 41.11 24.00
N LEU A 29 12.26 41.11 23.88
CA LEU A 29 13.00 40.12 23.08
C LEU A 29 12.92 38.69 23.68
N HIS A 30 12.88 38.56 25.01
CA HIS A 30 12.64 37.28 25.68
C HIS A 30 11.22 36.75 25.38
N SER A 31 10.23 37.64 25.45
CA SER A 31 8.84 37.34 25.11
C SER A 31 8.68 36.94 23.64
N TYR A 32 9.34 37.63 22.72
CA TYR A 32 9.42 37.26 21.31
C TYR A 32 10.00 35.84 21.11
N ASN A 33 11.14 35.54 21.73
CA ASN A 33 11.77 34.22 21.64
C ASN A 33 10.88 33.10 22.21
N ARG A 34 10.11 33.38 23.27
CA ARG A 34 9.13 32.45 23.84
C ARG A 34 7.96 32.22 22.89
N LEU A 35 7.39 33.28 22.31
CA LEU A 35 6.26 33.19 21.37
C LEU A 35 6.64 32.44 20.08
N ILE A 36 7.86 32.65 19.57
CA ILE A 36 8.39 31.89 18.42
C ILE A 36 8.48 30.39 18.72
N ARG A 37 8.97 30.00 19.91
CA ARG A 37 9.04 28.59 20.31
C ARG A 37 7.66 27.94 20.41
N GLN A 38 6.65 28.72 20.77
CA GLN A 38 5.26 28.29 20.84
C GLN A 38 4.53 28.32 19.49
N GLY A 39 5.17 28.85 18.44
CA GLY A 39 4.58 28.94 17.10
C GLY A 39 3.48 30.01 16.96
N ARG A 40 3.39 31.01 17.85
CA ARG A 40 2.37 32.07 17.79
C ARG A 40 2.85 33.25 16.94
N ILE A 41 2.95 33.06 15.62
CA ILE A 41 3.62 34.00 14.69
C ILE A 41 2.94 35.37 14.62
N SER A 42 1.60 35.43 14.65
CA SER A 42 0.84 36.68 14.59
C SER A 42 1.17 37.61 15.76
N GLU A 43 1.22 37.06 16.97
CA GLU A 43 1.55 37.83 18.17
C GLU A 43 3.04 38.21 18.21
N CYS A 44 3.92 37.36 17.65
CA CYS A 44 5.33 37.72 17.48
C CYS A 44 5.49 38.96 16.60
N ILE A 45 4.78 39.05 15.48
CA ILE A 45 4.91 40.18 14.56
C ILE A 45 4.25 41.44 15.10
N ASP A 46 3.09 41.32 15.76
CA ASP A 46 2.42 42.46 16.40
C ASP A 46 3.29 43.08 17.51
N LEU A 47 4.04 42.25 18.26
CA LEU A 47 5.02 42.70 19.25
C LEU A 47 6.18 43.47 18.59
N LEU A 48 6.74 42.95 17.49
CA LEU A 48 7.84 43.61 16.78
C LEU A 48 7.40 44.94 16.15
N GLU A 49 6.20 45.02 15.57
CA GLU A 49 5.63 46.26 15.05
C GLU A 49 5.33 47.28 16.16
N ASP A 50 4.93 46.83 17.37
CA ASP A 50 4.81 47.71 18.54
C ASP A 50 6.16 48.25 19.02
N MET A 51 7.21 47.41 19.01
CA MET A 51 8.57 47.82 19.32
C MET A 51 9.11 48.83 18.28
N GLU A 52 8.80 48.64 17.00
CA GLU A 52 9.17 49.58 15.93
C GLU A 52 8.48 50.93 16.10
N ARG A 53 7.16 50.94 16.37
CA ARG A 53 6.40 52.17 16.64
C ARG A 53 6.95 52.97 17.83
N LYS A 54 7.53 52.28 18.81
CA LYS A 54 8.18 52.89 19.98
C LYS A 54 9.63 53.29 19.72
N GLY A 55 10.19 53.00 18.54
CA GLY A 55 11.58 53.28 18.18
C GLY A 55 12.61 52.42 18.92
N LEU A 56 12.18 51.26 19.46
CA LEU A 56 12.99 50.39 20.31
C LEU A 56 13.47 49.12 19.57
N LEU A 57 13.05 48.92 18.32
CA LEU A 57 13.36 47.72 17.55
C LEU A 57 14.79 47.78 16.98
N ASP A 58 15.58 46.78 17.33
CA ASP A 58 16.90 46.53 16.77
C ASP A 58 16.88 45.17 16.06
N MET A 59 16.79 45.20 14.73
CA MET A 59 16.64 43.99 13.90
C MET A 59 17.91 43.16 13.80
N ASP A 60 19.08 43.68 14.18
CA ASP A 60 20.32 42.91 14.22
C ASP A 60 20.32 41.89 15.37
N LYS A 61 19.50 42.13 16.40
CA LYS A 61 19.29 41.22 17.54
C LYS A 61 18.19 40.18 17.28
N VAL A 62 17.49 40.27 16.15
CA VAL A 62 16.39 39.38 15.79
C VAL A 62 16.88 38.34 14.78
N TYR A 63 16.73 37.06 15.11
CA TYR A 63 17.15 35.97 14.21
C TYR A 63 16.14 35.74 13.07
N HIS A 64 16.34 36.37 11.92
CA HIS A 64 15.44 36.31 10.76
C HIS A 64 15.15 34.87 10.30
N ALA A 65 16.18 34.01 10.25
CA ALA A 65 16.03 32.61 9.84
C ALA A 65 15.08 31.81 10.74
N ARG A 66 15.08 32.10 12.05
CA ARG A 66 14.21 31.41 13.01
C ARG A 66 12.75 31.76 12.76
N PHE A 67 12.47 33.04 12.50
CA PHE A 67 11.12 33.50 12.21
C PHE A 67 10.60 32.94 10.87
N PHE A 68 11.38 33.03 9.80
CA PHE A 68 10.98 32.52 8.48
C PHE A 68 10.82 30.99 8.46
N ASN A 69 11.61 30.23 9.23
CA ASN A 69 11.42 28.77 9.33
C ASN A 69 10.10 28.39 10.01
N VAL A 70 9.69 29.12 11.04
CA VAL A 70 8.39 28.90 11.68
C VAL A 70 7.26 29.31 10.73
N CYS A 71 7.39 30.43 10.02
CA CYS A 71 6.44 30.83 8.96
C CYS A 71 6.32 29.78 7.86
N LYS A 72 7.44 29.18 7.44
CA LYS A 72 7.49 28.10 6.45
C LYS A 72 6.70 26.87 6.90
N SER A 73 6.86 26.47 8.16
CA SER A 73 6.15 25.31 8.72
C SER A 73 4.64 25.53 8.82
N GLN A 74 4.21 26.77 9.08
CA GLN A 74 2.81 27.14 9.25
C GLN A 74 2.15 27.71 7.99
N LYS A 75 2.90 27.86 6.90
CA LYS A 75 2.45 28.47 5.63
C LYS A 75 1.95 29.92 5.78
N ALA A 76 2.48 30.65 6.75
CA ALA A 76 2.06 32.00 7.13
C ALA A 76 2.72 33.08 6.24
N ILE A 77 2.13 33.36 5.07
CA ILE A 77 2.70 34.28 4.07
C ILE A 77 2.56 35.75 4.51
N LYS A 78 1.39 36.16 5.00
CA LYS A 78 1.10 37.56 5.32
C LYS A 78 2.03 38.08 6.42
N GLU A 79 2.24 37.25 7.44
CA GLU A 79 3.12 37.51 8.58
C GLU A 79 4.58 37.56 8.15
N ALA A 80 4.99 36.71 7.19
CA ALA A 80 6.34 36.73 6.63
C ALA A 80 6.63 38.04 5.86
N PHE A 81 5.68 38.56 5.09
CA PHE A 81 5.82 39.87 4.42
C PHE A 81 5.78 41.05 5.40
N ARG A 82 4.96 40.99 6.45
CA ARG A 82 4.97 42.00 7.53
C ARG A 82 6.33 42.06 8.21
N PHE A 83 6.89 40.89 8.57
CA PHE A 83 8.22 40.80 9.16
C PHE A 83 9.31 41.31 8.22
N PHE A 84 9.23 41.01 6.93
CA PHE A 84 10.20 41.48 5.94
C PHE A 84 10.27 43.02 5.87
N LYS A 85 9.13 43.72 5.99
CA LYS A 85 9.10 45.20 5.98
C LYS A 85 9.86 45.84 7.14
N LEU A 86 9.97 45.14 8.26
CA LEU A 86 10.70 45.61 9.44
C LEU A 86 12.22 45.50 9.27
N VAL A 87 12.71 44.69 8.31
CA VAL A 87 14.15 44.42 8.15
C VAL A 87 14.84 45.60 7.46
N PRO A 88 15.75 46.33 8.13
CA PRO A 88 16.56 47.35 7.48
C PRO A 88 17.59 46.68 6.55
N ASN A 89 17.72 47.17 5.32
CA ASN A 89 18.69 46.69 4.32
C ASN A 89 18.68 45.16 4.10
N PRO A 90 17.61 44.59 3.52
CA PRO A 90 17.49 43.14 3.35
C PRO A 90 18.60 42.58 2.45
N THR A 91 19.23 41.49 2.92
CA THR A 91 20.23 40.77 2.13
C THR A 91 19.59 39.73 1.21
N LEU A 92 20.32 39.25 0.21
CA LEU A 92 19.86 38.17 -0.67
C LEU A 92 19.45 36.90 0.10
N SER A 93 20.05 36.65 1.27
CA SER A 93 19.67 35.53 2.13
C SER A 93 18.27 35.72 2.75
N THR A 94 17.92 36.94 3.14
CA THR A 94 16.60 37.32 3.66
C THR A 94 15.52 37.15 2.59
N PHE A 95 15.81 37.56 1.34
CA PHE A 95 14.93 37.32 0.19
C PHE A 95 14.74 35.83 -0.10
N ASN A 96 15.82 35.04 -0.07
CA ASN A 96 15.75 33.58 -0.23
C ASN A 96 14.90 32.90 0.86
N MET A 97 14.98 33.37 2.11
CA MET A 97 14.16 32.86 3.21
C MET A 97 12.66 33.16 2.99
N LEU A 98 12.31 34.39 2.62
CA LEU A 98 10.94 34.79 2.29
C LEU A 98 10.39 34.01 1.08
N MET A 99 11.21 33.84 0.04
CA MET A 99 10.89 33.05 -1.14
C MET A 99 10.61 31.58 -0.76
N SER A 100 11.38 31.00 0.16
CA SER A 100 11.16 29.63 0.62
C SER A 100 9.83 29.43 1.39
N VAL A 101 9.32 30.49 2.04
CA VAL A 101 7.99 30.48 2.68
C VAL A 101 6.91 30.46 1.61
N CYS A 102 6.99 31.34 0.62
CA CYS A 102 6.06 31.37 -0.52
C CYS A 102 6.02 30.01 -1.25
N ALA A 103 7.18 29.37 -1.42
CA ALA A 103 7.30 28.03 -2.02
C ALA A 103 6.58 26.93 -1.24
N SER A 104 6.61 27.01 0.09
CA SER A 104 5.95 26.02 0.98
C SER A 104 4.44 26.21 1.02
N SER A 105 3.99 27.44 0.80
CA SER A 105 2.58 27.81 0.73
C SER A 105 1.97 27.71 -0.67
N LYS A 106 2.77 27.41 -1.70
CA LYS A 106 2.36 27.38 -3.13
C LYS A 106 1.79 28.71 -3.65
N ASP A 107 2.23 29.83 -3.08
CA ASP A 107 1.76 31.14 -3.49
C ASP A 107 2.71 31.77 -4.52
N SER A 108 2.25 31.83 -5.77
CA SER A 108 3.00 32.47 -6.86
C SER A 108 2.92 33.99 -6.85
N GLU A 109 1.86 34.59 -6.32
CA GLU A 109 1.74 36.06 -6.33
C GLU A 109 2.73 36.67 -5.33
N GLY A 110 2.79 36.11 -4.12
CA GLY A 110 3.82 36.45 -3.16
C GLY A 110 5.22 36.21 -3.72
N ALA A 111 5.44 35.11 -4.44
CA ALA A 111 6.72 34.83 -5.07
C ALA A 111 7.19 35.92 -6.06
N PHE A 112 6.30 36.41 -6.92
CA PHE A 112 6.59 37.51 -7.84
C PHE A 112 6.79 38.85 -7.12
N GLN A 113 6.09 39.06 -6.00
CA GLN A 113 6.30 40.22 -5.16
C GLN A 113 7.71 40.23 -4.55
N VAL A 114 8.23 39.07 -4.11
CA VAL A 114 9.62 38.96 -3.63
C VAL A 114 10.61 39.31 -4.75
N LEU A 115 10.39 38.85 -5.97
CA LEU A 115 11.28 39.16 -7.11
C LEU A 115 11.31 40.66 -7.44
N ARG A 116 10.15 41.33 -7.42
CA ARG A 116 10.06 42.79 -7.61
C ARG A 116 10.84 43.54 -6.53
N LEU A 117 10.70 43.12 -5.26
CA LEU A 117 11.45 43.71 -4.15
C LEU A 117 12.97 43.51 -4.28
N VAL A 118 13.43 42.39 -4.84
CA VAL A 118 14.86 42.15 -5.14
C VAL A 118 15.37 43.13 -6.21
N GLN A 119 14.58 43.37 -7.25
CA GLN A 119 14.91 44.33 -8.33
C GLN A 119 14.91 45.77 -7.83
N GLU A 120 13.92 46.17 -7.02
CA GLU A 120 13.83 47.49 -6.38
C GLU A 120 15.01 47.75 -5.43
N ALA A 121 15.50 46.71 -4.76
CA ALA A 121 16.69 46.77 -3.92
C ALA A 121 18.02 46.81 -4.73
N GLY A 122 17.97 46.73 -6.06
CA GLY A 122 19.15 46.74 -6.94
C GLY A 122 20.04 45.50 -6.84
N LEU A 123 19.54 44.40 -6.27
CA LEU A 123 20.28 43.15 -6.10
C LEU A 123 20.08 42.23 -7.30
N LYS A 124 21.15 41.55 -7.75
CA LYS A 124 21.02 40.45 -8.73
C LYS A 124 20.55 39.19 -8.02
N ALA A 125 19.44 38.62 -8.48
CA ALA A 125 18.94 37.35 -7.99
C ALA A 125 19.94 36.21 -8.28
N ASP A 126 20.11 35.29 -7.32
CA ASP A 126 20.95 34.11 -7.48
C ASP A 126 20.16 32.93 -8.07
N CYS A 127 20.88 31.89 -8.50
CA CYS A 127 20.29 30.66 -9.03
C CYS A 127 19.29 30.01 -8.04
N LYS A 128 19.49 30.20 -6.73
CA LYS A 128 18.63 29.65 -5.68
C LYS A 128 17.28 30.34 -5.62
N LEU A 129 17.27 31.67 -5.73
CA LEU A 129 16.05 32.48 -5.76
C LEU A 129 15.22 32.12 -7.00
N TYR A 130 15.87 32.05 -8.19
CA TYR A 130 15.20 31.63 -9.42
C TYR A 130 14.68 30.19 -9.37
N THR A 131 15.47 29.23 -8.89
CA THR A 131 15.01 27.83 -8.74
C THR A 131 13.83 27.72 -7.77
N THR A 132 13.85 28.50 -6.68
CA THR A 132 12.76 28.50 -5.69
C THR A 132 11.50 29.16 -6.24
N LEU A 133 11.63 30.25 -6.99
CA LEU A 133 10.53 30.90 -7.71
C LEU A 133 9.90 29.93 -8.72
N ILE A 134 10.74 29.31 -9.55
CA ILE A 134 10.34 28.34 -10.59
C ILE A 134 9.61 27.15 -9.98
N THR A 135 10.16 26.55 -8.92
CA THR A 135 9.49 25.43 -8.21
C THR A 135 8.18 25.86 -7.54
N THR A 136 8.04 27.12 -7.16
CA THR A 136 6.78 27.66 -6.60
C THR A 136 5.72 27.84 -7.70
N CYS A 137 6.09 28.45 -8.83
CA CYS A 137 5.22 28.68 -9.98
C CYS A 137 4.82 27.37 -10.68
N ALA A 138 5.74 26.41 -10.79
CA ALA A 138 5.46 25.07 -11.33
C ALA A 138 4.47 24.28 -10.43
N LYS A 139 4.49 24.51 -9.11
CA LYS A 139 3.53 23.90 -8.16
C LYS A 139 2.18 24.62 -8.12
N SER A 140 2.10 25.88 -8.52
CA SER A 140 0.86 26.67 -8.56
C SER A 140 0.20 26.71 -9.93
N GLY A 141 0.87 26.20 -10.98
CA GLY A 141 0.35 26.14 -12.35
C GLY A 141 0.35 27.48 -13.10
N LYS A 142 1.01 28.52 -12.55
CA LYS A 142 1.07 29.88 -13.12
C LYS A 142 2.50 30.24 -13.55
N VAL A 143 2.98 29.61 -14.62
CA VAL A 143 4.34 29.83 -15.15
C VAL A 143 4.38 31.00 -16.16
N ASP A 144 3.26 31.31 -16.81
CA ASP A 144 3.15 32.36 -17.85
C ASP A 144 3.58 33.76 -17.34
N ALA A 145 3.20 34.12 -16.12
CA ALA A 145 3.54 35.41 -15.50
C ALA A 145 5.05 35.59 -15.21
N MET A 146 5.84 34.52 -15.33
CA MET A 146 7.29 34.56 -15.10
C MET A 146 8.07 35.08 -16.33
N PHE A 147 7.59 34.77 -17.53
CA PHE A 147 8.24 35.19 -18.79
C PHE A 147 8.06 36.68 -19.08
N GLU A 148 7.03 37.32 -18.53
CA GLU A 148 6.81 38.77 -18.68
C GLU A 148 7.87 39.63 -17.97
N ASN A 149 8.61 39.08 -16.99
CA ASN A 149 9.44 39.87 -16.07
C ASN A 149 10.95 39.55 -16.09
N VAL A 150 11.38 38.46 -16.77
CA VAL A 150 12.78 38.00 -16.78
C VAL A 150 13.15 37.54 -18.18
N LYS A 151 14.26 38.04 -18.75
CA LYS A 151 14.82 37.50 -20.00
C LYS A 151 15.49 36.15 -19.70
N PRO A 152 14.91 35.01 -20.12
CA PRO A 152 15.42 33.70 -19.73
C PRO A 152 16.68 33.36 -20.53
N ASP A 153 17.67 32.78 -19.86
CA ASP A 153 18.81 32.12 -20.51
C ASP A 153 18.61 30.59 -20.53
N ARG A 154 19.55 29.85 -21.13
CA ARG A 154 19.48 28.38 -21.21
C ARG A 154 19.33 27.70 -19.83
N VAL A 155 19.94 28.28 -18.80
CA VAL A 155 19.90 27.73 -17.43
C VAL A 155 18.50 27.91 -16.83
N VAL A 156 17.87 29.06 -17.08
CA VAL A 156 16.50 29.34 -16.65
C VAL A 156 15.50 28.39 -17.34
N PHE A 157 15.61 28.17 -18.65
CA PHE A 157 14.77 27.21 -19.38
C PHE A 157 14.93 25.78 -18.87
N ASN A 158 16.17 25.32 -18.64
CA ASN A 158 16.43 23.98 -18.10
C ASN A 158 15.85 23.80 -16.68
N ALA A 159 15.93 24.82 -15.84
CA ALA A 159 15.34 24.81 -14.51
C ALA A 159 13.81 24.76 -14.55
N LEU A 160 13.18 25.51 -15.46
CA LEU A 160 11.73 25.51 -15.68
C LEU A 160 11.24 24.12 -16.11
N ILE A 161 11.85 23.54 -17.13
CA ILE A 161 11.52 22.20 -17.63
C ILE A 161 11.70 21.15 -16.52
N THR A 162 12.80 21.22 -15.77
CA THR A 162 13.05 20.30 -14.65
C THR A 162 11.97 20.41 -13.58
N ALA A 163 11.56 21.63 -13.22
CA ALA A 163 10.52 21.86 -12.22
C ALA A 163 9.14 21.43 -12.69
N CYS A 164 8.77 21.69 -13.95
CA CYS A 164 7.55 21.18 -14.57
C CYS A 164 7.52 19.65 -14.58
N GLY A 165 8.66 19.01 -14.89
CA GLY A 165 8.81 17.56 -14.85
C GLY A 165 8.66 16.97 -13.45
N GLN A 166 9.19 17.65 -12.42
CA GLN A 166 9.04 17.25 -11.01
C GLN A 166 7.63 17.46 -10.48
N SER A 167 6.88 18.45 -10.99
CA SER A 167 5.49 18.69 -10.61
C SER A 167 4.48 17.83 -11.37
N GLY A 168 4.94 17.05 -12.37
CA GLY A 168 4.08 16.22 -13.23
C GLY A 168 3.36 17.00 -14.34
N ALA A 169 3.69 18.28 -14.53
CA ALA A 169 3.12 19.14 -15.58
C ALA A 169 3.87 18.96 -16.90
N VAL A 170 3.76 17.76 -17.51
CA VAL A 170 4.52 17.40 -18.72
C VAL A 170 4.18 18.31 -19.90
N ASP A 171 2.92 18.62 -20.16
CA ASP A 171 2.53 19.46 -21.30
C ASP A 171 3.16 20.86 -21.23
N ARG A 172 3.19 21.47 -20.03
CA ARG A 172 3.87 22.75 -19.85
C ARG A 172 5.39 22.65 -20.01
N ALA A 173 6.01 21.52 -19.68
CA ALA A 173 7.44 21.34 -19.96
C ALA A 173 7.74 21.40 -21.47
N PHE A 174 6.83 20.90 -22.31
CA PHE A 174 6.94 21.02 -23.77
C PHE A 174 6.57 22.40 -24.29
N ASP A 175 5.63 23.10 -23.66
CA ASP A 175 5.34 24.50 -24.00
C ASP A 175 6.56 25.39 -23.74
N VAL A 176 7.25 25.19 -22.60
CA VAL A 176 8.50 25.90 -22.28
C VAL A 176 9.61 25.58 -23.29
N LEU A 177 9.67 24.35 -23.80
CA LEU A 177 10.58 24.02 -24.91
C LEU A 177 10.21 24.76 -26.20
N ALA A 178 8.91 24.90 -26.51
CA ALA A 178 8.47 25.65 -27.68
C ALA A 178 8.82 27.15 -27.55
N GLU A 179 8.62 27.72 -26.36
CA GLU A 179 9.01 29.09 -26.01
C GLU A 179 10.53 29.29 -26.14
N MET A 180 11.34 28.36 -25.65
CA MET A 180 12.81 28.37 -25.79
C MET A 180 13.27 28.46 -27.25
N ASN A 181 12.55 27.82 -28.17
CA ASN A 181 12.84 27.88 -29.61
C ASN A 181 12.26 29.13 -30.30
N ALA A 182 11.22 29.74 -29.73
CA ALA A 182 10.50 30.89 -30.31
C ALA A 182 11.07 32.26 -29.90
N GLU A 183 12.05 32.28 -28.99
CA GLU A 183 12.74 33.49 -28.55
C GLU A 183 13.48 34.24 -29.68
N VAL A 184 13.63 35.56 -29.53
CA VAL A 184 14.27 36.45 -30.52
C VAL A 184 15.72 36.03 -30.82
N HIS A 185 16.37 35.39 -29.84
CA HIS A 185 17.60 34.63 -30.05
C HIS A 185 17.31 33.17 -29.70
N PRO A 186 17.19 32.27 -30.70
CA PRO A 186 16.90 30.86 -30.47
C PRO A 186 17.93 30.26 -29.53
N VAL A 187 17.47 29.69 -28.42
CA VAL A 187 18.33 28.96 -27.50
C VAL A 187 18.20 27.48 -27.84
N ASP A 188 19.28 26.89 -28.35
CA ASP A 188 19.26 25.46 -28.68
C ASP A 188 19.22 24.60 -27.39
N PRO A 189 18.37 23.56 -27.35
CA PRO A 189 18.35 22.58 -26.29
C PRO A 189 19.72 21.93 -26.08
N ASP A 190 20.08 21.68 -24.81
CA ASP A 190 21.27 20.93 -24.45
C ASP A 190 20.91 19.58 -23.81
N HIS A 191 21.94 18.83 -23.42
CA HIS A 191 21.78 17.52 -22.78
C HIS A 191 20.96 17.58 -21.48
N ILE A 192 20.98 18.71 -20.76
CA ILE A 192 20.17 18.90 -19.54
C ILE A 192 18.70 19.12 -19.92
N THR A 193 18.42 19.92 -20.96
CA THR A 193 17.07 20.12 -21.50
C THR A 193 16.42 18.78 -21.89
N ILE A 194 17.14 17.98 -22.68
CA ILE A 194 16.67 16.67 -23.15
C ILE A 194 16.48 15.71 -21.98
N GLY A 195 17.46 15.59 -21.09
CA GLY A 195 17.35 14.70 -19.92
C GLY A 195 16.16 15.05 -19.01
N ALA A 196 15.90 16.35 -18.80
CA ALA A 196 14.77 16.82 -18.00
C ALA A 196 13.41 16.48 -18.63
N LEU A 197 13.26 16.71 -19.95
CA LEU A 197 12.04 16.36 -20.69
C LEU A 197 11.79 14.85 -20.73
N MET A 198 12.84 14.06 -20.96
CA MET A 198 12.72 12.59 -20.97
C MET A 198 12.30 12.07 -19.60
N LYS A 199 12.91 12.58 -18.52
CA LYS A 199 12.54 12.23 -17.15
C LYS A 199 11.10 12.63 -16.82
N ALA A 200 10.65 13.80 -17.28
CA ALA A 200 9.26 14.24 -17.13
C ALA A 200 8.28 13.27 -17.83
N CYS A 201 8.59 12.86 -19.06
CA CYS A 201 7.79 11.90 -19.83
C CYS A 201 7.75 10.53 -19.15
N ALA A 202 8.89 10.03 -18.66
CA ALA A 202 8.98 8.74 -17.95
C ALA A 202 8.15 8.72 -16.67
N ASN A 203 8.20 9.79 -15.88
CA ASN A 203 7.39 9.92 -14.66
C ASN A 203 5.89 9.92 -14.94
N ALA A 204 5.47 10.40 -16.12
CA ALA A 204 4.08 10.39 -16.56
C ALA A 204 3.67 9.13 -17.35
N GLY A 205 4.59 8.17 -17.55
CA GLY A 205 4.35 6.96 -18.35
C GLY A 205 4.17 7.22 -19.85
N GLN A 206 4.59 8.37 -20.37
CA GLN A 206 4.43 8.78 -21.78
C GLN A 206 5.67 8.39 -22.60
N VAL A 207 5.81 7.10 -22.92
CA VAL A 207 7.03 6.55 -23.54
C VAL A 207 7.23 7.03 -24.98
N ASP A 208 6.16 7.21 -25.76
CA ASP A 208 6.25 7.68 -27.15
C ASP A 208 6.84 9.09 -27.23
N ARG A 209 6.39 10.00 -26.35
CA ARG A 209 6.94 11.37 -26.26
C ARG A 209 8.39 11.36 -25.79
N ALA A 210 8.75 10.49 -24.85
CA ALA A 210 10.16 10.35 -24.43
C ALA A 210 11.07 9.96 -25.62
N ARG A 211 10.58 9.10 -26.53
CA ARG A 211 11.30 8.70 -27.74
C ARG A 211 11.43 9.84 -28.75
N GLU A 212 10.40 10.66 -28.91
CA GLU A 212 10.48 11.88 -29.73
C GLU A 212 11.51 12.87 -29.20
N VAL A 213 11.53 13.07 -27.88
CA VAL A 213 12.53 13.91 -27.21
C VAL A 213 13.94 13.33 -27.41
N TYR A 214 14.12 12.02 -27.34
CA TYR A 214 15.42 11.40 -27.61
C TYR A 214 15.92 11.66 -29.04
N LYS A 215 15.04 11.64 -30.06
CA LYS A 215 15.41 11.98 -31.44
C LYS A 215 15.96 13.41 -31.59
N MET A 216 15.64 14.30 -30.66
CA MET A 216 16.20 15.66 -30.65
C MET A 216 17.71 15.68 -30.43
N ILE A 217 18.29 14.67 -29.78
CA ILE A 217 19.75 14.56 -29.62
C ILE A 217 20.45 14.57 -30.99
N HIS A 218 19.89 13.88 -31.98
CA HIS A 218 20.40 13.90 -33.35
C HIS A 218 20.07 15.22 -34.07
N LYS A 219 18.85 15.75 -33.88
CA LYS A 219 18.39 17.00 -34.52
C LYS A 219 19.29 18.19 -34.18
N TYR A 220 19.69 18.33 -32.92
CA TYR A 220 20.54 19.43 -32.43
C TYR A 220 22.03 19.04 -32.33
N ASN A 221 22.42 17.88 -32.89
CA ASN A 221 23.79 17.37 -32.86
C ASN A 221 24.44 17.38 -31.46
N ILE A 222 23.67 16.96 -30.45
CA ILE A 222 24.10 16.95 -29.04
C ILE A 222 24.94 15.68 -28.81
N LYS A 223 26.20 15.85 -28.38
CA LYS A 223 27.06 14.71 -28.00
C LYS A 223 26.46 13.89 -26.84
N GLY A 224 25.86 14.59 -25.88
CA GLY A 224 25.24 14.01 -24.68
C GLY A 224 26.24 13.68 -23.58
N THR A 225 25.71 13.31 -22.41
CA THR A 225 26.45 12.78 -21.26
C THR A 225 25.93 11.38 -20.94
N PRO A 226 26.70 10.50 -20.25
CA PRO A 226 26.21 9.18 -19.84
C PRO A 226 24.87 9.23 -19.13
N GLU A 227 24.63 10.27 -18.32
CA GLU A 227 23.35 10.50 -17.63
C GLU A 227 22.15 10.57 -18.59
N VAL A 228 22.26 11.27 -19.73
CA VAL A 228 21.15 11.37 -20.69
C VAL A 228 20.85 10.04 -21.36
N TYR A 229 21.87 9.26 -21.69
CA TYR A 229 21.69 7.92 -22.25
C TYR A 229 21.10 6.95 -21.21
N THR A 230 21.49 7.07 -19.93
CA THR A 230 20.89 6.30 -18.82
C THR A 230 19.42 6.65 -18.64
N ILE A 231 19.07 7.93 -18.69
CA ILE A 231 17.67 8.37 -18.67
C ILE A 231 16.93 7.76 -19.86
N ALA A 232 17.51 7.75 -21.06
CA ALA A 232 16.89 7.17 -22.25
C ALA A 232 16.53 5.68 -22.11
N ILE A 233 17.45 4.86 -21.59
CA ILE A 233 17.19 3.44 -21.33
C ILE A 233 16.11 3.29 -20.25
N ASN A 234 16.21 4.02 -19.14
CA ASN A 234 15.25 3.94 -18.05
C ASN A 234 13.84 4.39 -18.44
N CYS A 235 13.71 5.36 -19.36
CA CYS A 235 12.40 5.78 -19.89
C CYS A 235 11.68 4.65 -20.64
N CYS A 236 12.43 3.76 -21.28
CA CYS A 236 11.90 2.68 -22.10
C CYS A 236 11.89 1.32 -21.39
N SER A 237 12.38 1.22 -20.16
CA SER A 237 12.42 -0.04 -19.41
C SER A 237 11.04 -0.66 -19.20
N GLN A 238 10.00 0.19 -19.10
CA GLN A 238 8.62 -0.23 -18.94
C GLN A 238 8.02 -0.89 -20.18
N THR A 239 8.53 -0.60 -21.39
CA THR A 239 8.01 -1.19 -22.64
C THR A 239 8.75 -2.45 -23.07
N GLY A 240 9.88 -2.77 -22.44
CA GLY A 240 10.69 -3.96 -22.78
C GLY A 240 11.28 -3.93 -24.19
N ASP A 241 11.37 -2.75 -24.81
CA ASP A 241 11.87 -2.58 -26.19
C ASP A 241 13.41 -2.67 -26.26
N TRP A 242 13.90 -3.90 -26.37
CA TRP A 242 15.33 -4.22 -26.45
C TRP A 242 16.04 -3.59 -27.65
N GLU A 243 15.35 -3.43 -28.78
CA GLU A 243 15.93 -2.87 -29.99
C GLU A 243 16.26 -1.39 -29.80
N PHE A 244 15.36 -0.65 -29.13
CA PHE A 244 15.63 0.74 -28.79
C PHE A 244 16.82 0.85 -27.83
N ALA A 245 16.90 0.03 -26.78
CA ALA A 245 18.04 0.06 -25.85
C ALA A 245 19.38 -0.21 -26.55
N CYS A 246 19.41 -1.18 -27.49
CA CYS A 246 20.59 -1.42 -28.32
C CYS A 246 20.94 -0.21 -29.19
N SER A 247 19.95 0.43 -29.81
CA SER A 247 20.18 1.63 -30.63
C SER A 247 20.76 2.80 -29.81
N VAL A 248 20.34 2.95 -28.55
CA VAL A 248 20.85 3.98 -27.63
C VAL A 248 22.30 3.69 -27.25
N TYR A 249 22.65 2.42 -27.01
CA TYR A 249 24.03 2.01 -26.74
C TYR A 249 24.95 2.19 -27.96
N ASP A 250 24.47 1.84 -29.14
CA ASP A 250 25.18 2.06 -30.40
C ASP A 250 25.39 3.56 -30.69
N ASP A 251 24.40 4.41 -30.41
CA ASP A 251 24.55 5.86 -30.56
C ASP A 251 25.59 6.43 -29.60
N MET A 252 25.56 5.99 -28.33
CA MET A 252 26.50 6.39 -27.29
C MET A 252 27.95 6.06 -27.69
N THR A 253 28.18 4.83 -28.18
CA THR A 253 29.51 4.37 -28.62
C THR A 253 29.97 5.08 -29.89
N LYS A 254 29.11 5.26 -30.90
CA LYS A 254 29.44 6.00 -32.14
C LYS A 254 29.83 7.45 -31.89
N LYS A 255 29.22 8.12 -30.91
CA LYS A 255 29.56 9.49 -30.49
C LYS A 255 30.79 9.57 -29.58
N GLY A 256 31.42 8.43 -29.27
CA GLY A 256 32.59 8.35 -28.39
C GLY A 256 32.30 8.78 -26.96
N VAL A 257 31.09 8.53 -26.46
CA VAL A 257 30.72 8.74 -25.06
C VAL A 257 30.99 7.42 -24.32
N ILE A 258 31.87 7.45 -23.32
CA ILE A 258 32.25 6.24 -22.57
C ILE A 258 31.12 5.89 -21.58
N PRO A 259 30.59 4.65 -21.60
CA PRO A 259 29.63 4.18 -20.61
C PRO A 259 30.19 4.21 -19.19
N ASP A 260 29.39 4.71 -18.24
CA ASP A 260 29.70 4.60 -16.82
C ASP A 260 29.01 3.37 -16.20
N GLU A 261 29.36 3.05 -14.94
CA GLU A 261 28.77 1.92 -14.22
C GLU A 261 27.23 2.03 -14.12
N VAL A 262 26.72 3.26 -14.00
CA VAL A 262 25.28 3.51 -13.86
C VAL A 262 24.56 3.15 -15.16
N PHE A 263 25.07 3.61 -16.31
CA PHE A 263 24.53 3.25 -17.61
C PHE A 263 24.56 1.74 -17.84
N LEU A 264 25.69 1.08 -17.56
CA LEU A 264 25.84 -0.36 -17.74
C LEU A 264 24.88 -1.16 -16.86
N SER A 265 24.74 -0.77 -15.58
CA SER A 265 23.81 -1.45 -14.67
C SER A 265 22.35 -1.27 -15.08
N ALA A 266 21.98 -0.11 -15.65
CA ALA A 266 20.65 0.14 -16.20
C ALA A 266 20.41 -0.68 -17.48
N LEU A 267 21.40 -0.80 -18.37
CA LEU A 267 21.30 -1.63 -19.57
C LEU A 267 21.19 -3.13 -19.24
N ILE A 268 21.93 -3.61 -18.23
CA ILE A 268 21.83 -4.99 -17.73
C ILE A 268 20.46 -5.25 -17.10
N ASP A 269 19.96 -4.32 -16.29
CA ASP A 269 18.62 -4.42 -15.68
C ASP A 269 17.53 -4.45 -16.76
N PHE A 270 17.65 -3.59 -17.78
CA PHE A 270 16.78 -3.59 -18.95
C PHE A 270 16.81 -4.94 -19.68
N ALA A 271 18.00 -5.49 -19.95
CA ALA A 271 18.15 -6.79 -20.59
C ALA A 271 17.45 -7.90 -19.79
N GLY A 272 17.54 -7.83 -18.46
CA GLY A 272 16.82 -8.72 -17.54
C GLY A 272 15.29 -8.62 -17.66
N HIS A 273 14.74 -7.42 -17.73
CA HIS A 273 13.30 -7.20 -17.93
C HIS A 273 12.82 -7.64 -19.32
N ALA A 274 13.66 -7.52 -20.35
CA ALA A 274 13.40 -8.01 -21.70
C ALA A 274 13.61 -9.54 -21.87
N GLY A 275 13.99 -10.26 -20.80
CA GLY A 275 14.26 -11.70 -20.83
C GLY A 275 15.54 -12.08 -21.60
N LYS A 276 16.44 -11.14 -21.85
CA LYS A 276 17.71 -11.31 -22.57
C LYS A 276 18.89 -11.47 -21.61
N VAL A 277 18.86 -12.54 -20.82
CA VAL A 277 19.91 -12.78 -19.80
C VAL A 277 21.30 -12.92 -20.42
N GLU A 278 21.41 -13.53 -21.60
CA GLU A 278 22.73 -13.81 -22.18
C GLU A 278 23.40 -12.51 -22.63
N ALA A 279 22.61 -11.61 -23.23
CA ALA A 279 23.04 -10.25 -23.53
C ALA A 279 23.46 -9.49 -22.26
N ALA A 280 22.75 -9.68 -21.14
CA ALA A 280 23.11 -9.06 -19.86
C ALA A 280 24.50 -9.51 -19.36
N PHE A 281 24.84 -10.80 -19.52
CA PHE A 281 26.19 -11.32 -19.21
C PHE A 281 27.25 -10.81 -20.20
N GLU A 282 26.93 -10.76 -21.49
CA GLU A 282 27.82 -10.22 -22.54
C GLU A 282 28.17 -8.75 -22.28
N ILE A 283 27.19 -7.92 -21.94
CA ILE A 283 27.40 -6.50 -21.62
C ILE A 283 28.36 -6.33 -20.43
N LEU A 284 28.17 -7.12 -19.36
CA LEU A 284 29.05 -7.08 -18.20
C LEU A 284 30.47 -7.52 -18.54
N GLN A 285 30.62 -8.54 -19.40
CA GLN A 285 31.92 -9.03 -19.82
C GLN A 285 32.64 -8.03 -20.72
N GLU A 286 31.92 -7.41 -21.65
CA GLU A 286 32.49 -6.37 -22.53
C GLU A 286 32.93 -5.15 -21.73
N ALA A 287 32.12 -4.71 -20.76
CA ALA A 287 32.51 -3.63 -19.85
C ALA A 287 33.82 -3.91 -19.10
N LYS A 288 34.02 -5.15 -18.64
CA LYS A 288 35.28 -5.57 -18.01
C LYS A 288 36.44 -5.55 -19.00
N ASN A 289 36.24 -6.04 -20.22
CA ASN A 289 37.27 -6.05 -21.26
C ASN A 289 37.71 -4.63 -21.64
N GLN A 290 36.78 -3.67 -21.62
CA GLN A 290 37.03 -2.25 -21.84
C GLN A 290 37.64 -1.52 -20.63
N GLY A 291 37.86 -2.22 -19.51
CA GLY A 291 38.43 -1.65 -18.28
C GLY A 291 37.46 -0.74 -17.51
N ILE A 292 36.15 -0.81 -17.79
CA ILE A 292 35.14 -0.04 -17.05
C ILE A 292 34.97 -0.66 -15.66
N SER A 293 34.91 0.19 -14.63
CA SER A 293 34.68 -0.26 -13.26
C SER A 293 33.27 -0.84 -13.13
N VAL A 294 33.19 -2.14 -12.86
CA VAL A 294 31.92 -2.85 -12.62
C VAL A 294 31.85 -3.21 -11.14
N GLY A 295 30.87 -2.63 -10.43
CA GLY A 295 30.67 -2.83 -9.00
C GLY A 295 29.39 -3.58 -8.67
N ILE A 296 28.97 -3.46 -7.40
CA ILE A 296 27.85 -4.20 -6.82
C ILE A 296 26.52 -3.96 -7.54
N ILE A 297 26.31 -2.76 -8.09
CA ILE A 297 25.05 -2.40 -8.74
C ILE A 297 24.87 -3.26 -10.00
N SER A 298 25.92 -3.38 -10.82
CA SER A 298 25.88 -4.17 -12.05
C SER A 298 25.67 -5.67 -11.80
N TYR A 299 26.36 -6.23 -10.78
CA TYR A 299 26.14 -7.62 -10.37
C TYR A 299 24.75 -7.85 -9.79
N SER A 300 24.20 -6.87 -9.06
CA SER A 300 22.83 -6.95 -8.55
C SER A 300 21.80 -6.92 -9.67
N SER A 301 21.97 -6.08 -10.69
CA SER A 301 21.13 -6.06 -11.89
C SER A 301 21.19 -7.41 -12.62
N LEU A 302 22.38 -8.00 -12.74
CA LEU A 302 22.57 -9.29 -13.40
C LEU A 302 21.93 -10.45 -12.62
N MET A 303 21.96 -10.39 -11.28
CA MET A 303 21.24 -11.33 -10.42
C MET A 303 19.72 -11.19 -10.61
N GLY A 304 19.21 -9.95 -10.71
CA GLY A 304 17.82 -9.67 -11.07
C GLY A 304 17.44 -10.26 -12.43
N ALA A 305 18.28 -10.10 -13.44
CA ALA A 305 18.09 -10.70 -14.77
C ALA A 305 18.00 -12.23 -14.70
N CYS A 306 18.89 -12.90 -13.93
CA CYS A 306 18.84 -14.36 -13.73
C CYS A 306 17.54 -14.79 -13.05
N SER A 307 17.08 -14.04 -12.04
CA SER A 307 15.82 -14.28 -11.36
C SER A 307 14.62 -14.15 -12.30
N ASN A 308 14.58 -13.11 -13.14
CA ASN A 308 13.49 -12.89 -14.10
C ASN A 308 13.40 -14.01 -15.14
N ALA A 309 14.54 -14.53 -15.59
CA ALA A 309 14.57 -15.68 -16.51
C ALA A 309 14.40 -17.04 -15.82
N LYS A 310 14.25 -17.07 -14.49
CA LYS A 310 14.14 -18.29 -13.69
C LYS A 310 15.32 -19.25 -13.89
N ASN A 311 16.50 -18.72 -14.22
CA ASN A 311 17.71 -19.50 -14.44
C ASN A 311 18.55 -19.54 -13.16
N TRP A 312 18.21 -20.49 -12.28
CA TRP A 312 18.83 -20.61 -10.96
C TRP A 312 20.29 -21.07 -11.03
N GLN A 313 20.68 -21.82 -12.07
CA GLN A 313 22.07 -22.27 -12.26
C GLN A 313 22.99 -21.07 -12.45
N LYS A 314 22.64 -20.18 -13.38
CA LYS A 314 23.40 -18.94 -13.62
C LYS A 314 23.38 -18.00 -12.42
N ALA A 315 22.26 -17.91 -11.70
CA ALA A 315 22.18 -17.12 -10.47
C ALA A 315 23.17 -17.63 -9.41
N LEU A 316 23.28 -18.96 -9.25
CA LEU A 316 24.20 -19.57 -8.30
C LEU A 316 25.67 -19.40 -8.72
N GLU A 317 25.98 -19.62 -10.00
CA GLU A 317 27.32 -19.37 -10.55
C GLU A 317 27.75 -17.90 -10.35
N LEU A 318 26.83 -16.97 -10.59
CA LEU A 318 27.07 -15.55 -10.36
C LEU A 318 27.35 -15.24 -8.88
N TYR A 319 26.63 -15.88 -7.97
CA TYR A 319 26.84 -15.71 -6.54
C TYR A 319 28.21 -16.22 -6.07
N GLU A 320 28.61 -17.40 -6.54
CA GLU A 320 29.94 -17.95 -6.25
C GLU A 320 31.05 -17.09 -6.87
N HIS A 321 30.82 -16.55 -8.07
CA HIS A 321 31.73 -15.58 -8.66
C HIS A 321 31.85 -14.30 -7.80
N MET A 322 30.74 -13.74 -7.31
CA MET A 322 30.74 -12.59 -6.39
C MET A 322 31.52 -12.87 -5.10
N LYS A 323 31.39 -14.07 -4.53
CA LYS A 323 32.19 -14.52 -3.38
C LYS A 323 33.69 -14.54 -3.71
N SER A 324 34.07 -15.07 -4.87
CA SER A 324 35.48 -15.18 -5.30
C SER A 324 36.19 -13.82 -5.42
N ILE A 325 35.46 -12.80 -5.90
CA ILE A 325 35.96 -11.42 -6.01
C ILE A 325 35.75 -10.58 -4.74
N LYS A 326 35.28 -11.21 -3.64
CA LYS A 326 34.99 -10.59 -2.34
C LYS A 326 34.02 -9.42 -2.42
N LEU A 327 33.09 -9.46 -3.37
CA LEU A 327 32.05 -8.45 -3.53
C LEU A 327 30.89 -8.78 -2.57
N LYS A 328 30.61 -7.86 -1.63
CA LYS A 328 29.54 -8.06 -0.64
C LYS A 328 28.17 -7.88 -1.30
N PRO A 329 27.31 -8.93 -1.35
CA PRO A 329 25.97 -8.80 -1.89
C PRO A 329 25.10 -7.89 -1.03
N THR A 330 24.05 -7.32 -1.63
CA THR A 330 23.02 -6.58 -0.91
C THR A 330 21.84 -7.48 -0.58
N VAL A 331 20.94 -7.02 0.30
CA VAL A 331 19.69 -7.74 0.61
C VAL A 331 18.85 -7.99 -0.64
N SER A 332 18.79 -7.04 -1.57
CA SER A 332 18.05 -7.22 -2.83
C SER A 332 18.70 -8.26 -3.73
N THR A 333 20.04 -8.29 -3.81
CA THR A 333 20.79 -9.31 -4.56
C THR A 333 20.52 -10.72 -3.99
N MET A 334 20.56 -10.87 -2.66
CA MET A 334 20.26 -12.15 -2.00
C MET A 334 18.81 -12.57 -2.22
N ASN A 335 17.85 -11.63 -2.16
CA ASN A 335 16.44 -11.92 -2.44
C ASN A 335 16.20 -12.36 -3.89
N ALA A 336 16.89 -11.78 -4.87
CA ALA A 336 16.82 -12.21 -6.26
C ALA A 336 17.38 -13.63 -6.45
N LEU A 337 18.51 -13.95 -5.79
CA LEU A 337 19.06 -15.32 -5.78
C LEU A 337 18.09 -16.33 -5.15
N ILE A 338 17.53 -15.99 -3.98
CA ILE A 338 16.53 -16.81 -3.29
C ILE A 338 15.30 -17.03 -4.18
N THR A 339 14.84 -15.99 -4.89
CA THR A 339 13.71 -16.07 -5.83
C THR A 339 14.03 -17.03 -6.97
N ALA A 340 15.20 -16.89 -7.61
CA ALA A 340 15.64 -17.78 -8.68
C ALA A 340 15.71 -19.25 -8.21
N LEU A 341 16.32 -19.50 -7.04
CA LEU A 341 16.42 -20.85 -6.47
C LEU A 341 15.06 -21.45 -6.13
N CYS A 342 14.15 -20.66 -5.57
CA CYS A 342 12.77 -21.07 -5.30
C CYS A 342 12.00 -21.40 -6.58
N ASP A 343 12.16 -20.61 -7.65
CA ASP A 343 11.55 -20.89 -8.96
C ASP A 343 12.15 -22.14 -9.63
N GLY A 344 13.40 -22.48 -9.30
CA GLY A 344 14.08 -23.72 -9.70
C GLY A 344 13.83 -24.93 -8.80
N ASP A 345 12.90 -24.83 -7.85
CA ASP A 345 12.61 -25.85 -6.83
C ASP A 345 13.79 -26.26 -5.94
N GLN A 346 14.85 -25.44 -5.84
CA GLN A 346 16.08 -25.72 -5.10
C GLN A 346 16.01 -25.31 -3.61
N LEU A 347 14.97 -25.72 -2.88
CA LEU A 347 14.78 -25.35 -1.47
C LEU A 347 16.00 -25.60 -0.56
N PRO A 348 16.74 -26.73 -0.65
CA PRO A 348 17.91 -26.93 0.21
C PRO A 348 18.96 -25.84 0.03
N LYS A 349 19.29 -25.50 -1.22
CA LYS A 349 20.21 -24.40 -1.55
C LYS A 349 19.67 -23.05 -1.12
N THR A 350 18.36 -22.84 -1.22
CA THR A 350 17.72 -21.63 -0.72
C THR A 350 17.95 -21.45 0.78
N MET A 351 17.85 -22.52 1.58
CA MET A 351 18.11 -22.46 3.02
C MET A 351 19.59 -22.20 3.34
N GLU A 352 20.51 -22.77 2.56
CA GLU A 352 21.94 -22.45 2.64
C GLU A 352 22.19 -20.96 2.36
N VAL A 353 21.61 -20.41 1.30
CA VAL A 353 21.72 -18.99 0.94
C VAL A 353 21.11 -18.08 2.02
N LEU A 354 20.02 -18.49 2.66
CA LEU A 354 19.45 -17.74 3.79
C LEU A 354 20.41 -17.72 5.00
N SER A 355 21.09 -18.83 5.27
CA SER A 355 22.12 -18.91 6.31
C SER A 355 23.35 -18.05 5.94
N ASP A 356 23.79 -18.11 4.68
CA ASP A 356 24.88 -17.26 4.16
C ASP A 356 24.54 -15.78 4.27
N MET A 357 23.29 -15.40 4.00
CA MET A 357 22.81 -14.02 4.19
C MET A 357 23.02 -13.54 5.63
N LYS A 358 22.64 -14.37 6.62
CA LYS A 358 22.84 -14.06 8.04
C LYS A 358 24.33 -14.02 8.42
N SER A 359 25.15 -14.94 7.92
CA SER A 359 26.59 -15.00 8.23
C SER A 359 27.36 -13.80 7.66
N LEU A 360 26.88 -13.23 6.55
CA LEU A 360 27.39 -11.99 5.97
C LEU A 360 26.95 -10.72 6.73
N GLY A 361 26.14 -10.86 7.79
CA GLY A 361 25.58 -9.75 8.57
C GLY A 361 24.44 -9.03 7.86
N LEU A 362 23.83 -9.63 6.84
CA LEU A 362 22.65 -9.09 6.18
C LEU A 362 21.40 -9.60 6.91
N CYS A 363 20.50 -8.70 7.27
CA CYS A 363 19.24 -9.07 7.92
C CYS A 363 18.19 -9.48 6.88
N PRO A 364 17.68 -10.72 6.92
CA PRO A 364 16.50 -11.11 6.14
C PRO A 364 15.33 -10.17 6.44
N ASN A 365 14.55 -9.82 5.42
CA ASN A 365 13.46 -8.88 5.55
C ASN A 365 12.11 -9.51 5.19
N THR A 366 11.04 -8.72 5.24
CA THR A 366 9.68 -9.16 4.89
C THR A 366 9.60 -9.76 3.49
N ILE A 367 10.38 -9.24 2.52
CA ILE A 367 10.41 -9.76 1.16
C ILE A 367 11.05 -11.15 1.13
N THR A 368 12.18 -11.35 1.82
CA THR A 368 12.88 -12.64 1.93
C THR A 368 11.93 -13.74 2.40
N TYR A 369 11.28 -13.55 3.55
CA TYR A 369 10.37 -14.55 4.11
C TYR A 369 9.09 -14.74 3.30
N SER A 370 8.60 -13.70 2.61
CA SER A 370 7.44 -13.82 1.72
C SER A 370 7.76 -14.72 0.53
N ILE A 371 8.94 -14.57 -0.09
CA ILE A 371 9.39 -15.41 -1.21
C ILE A 371 9.47 -16.89 -0.77
N LEU A 372 10.09 -17.15 0.38
CA LEU A 372 10.25 -18.49 0.93
C LEU A 372 8.89 -19.14 1.21
N LEU A 373 7.97 -18.41 1.83
CA LEU A 373 6.63 -18.94 2.13
C LEU A 373 5.78 -19.21 0.88
N VAL A 374 5.92 -18.38 -0.16
CA VAL A 374 5.28 -18.66 -1.46
C VAL A 374 5.86 -19.93 -2.09
N ALA A 375 7.16 -20.16 -1.98
CA ALA A 375 7.79 -21.39 -2.47
C ALA A 375 7.34 -22.63 -1.67
N CYS A 376 7.26 -22.53 -0.34
CA CYS A 376 6.69 -23.57 0.51
C CYS A 376 5.23 -23.86 0.17
N GLU A 377 4.44 -22.82 -0.14
CA GLU A 377 3.05 -22.98 -0.57
C GLU A 377 2.93 -23.84 -1.83
N ARG A 378 3.81 -23.64 -2.83
CA ARG A 378 3.82 -24.43 -4.07
C ARG A 378 4.12 -25.91 -3.82
N LYS A 379 4.99 -26.22 -2.86
CA LYS A 379 5.33 -27.60 -2.47
C LYS A 379 4.40 -28.21 -1.43
N ASP A 380 3.47 -27.41 -0.90
CA ASP A 380 2.51 -27.81 0.14
C ASP A 380 3.19 -28.30 1.43
N ASP A 381 4.38 -27.77 1.77
CA ASP A 381 5.16 -28.11 2.97
C ASP A 381 4.84 -27.14 4.11
N VAL A 382 3.90 -27.54 4.97
CA VAL A 382 3.41 -26.70 6.08
C VAL A 382 4.43 -26.63 7.20
N GLU A 383 5.15 -27.72 7.46
CA GLU A 383 6.14 -27.80 8.52
C GLU A 383 7.26 -26.79 8.30
N VAL A 384 7.85 -26.75 7.10
CA VAL A 384 8.86 -25.75 6.74
C VAL A 384 8.26 -24.34 6.75
N GLY A 385 7.02 -24.18 6.26
CA GLY A 385 6.34 -22.89 6.28
C GLY A 385 6.16 -22.32 7.70
N LEU A 386 5.77 -23.15 8.67
CA LEU A 386 5.63 -22.72 10.07
C LEU A 386 6.99 -22.40 10.69
N MET A 387 8.01 -23.21 10.40
CA MET A 387 9.39 -22.93 10.84
C MET A 387 9.86 -21.55 10.33
N LEU A 388 9.62 -21.25 9.05
CA LEU A 388 9.98 -19.97 8.44
C LEU A 388 9.21 -18.79 9.04
N LEU A 389 7.92 -18.96 9.37
CA LEU A 389 7.14 -17.92 10.05
C LEU A 389 7.70 -17.63 11.45
N SER A 390 8.06 -18.68 12.20
CA SER A 390 8.68 -18.52 13.52
C SER A 390 10.04 -17.84 13.40
N GLN A 391 10.87 -18.26 12.43
CA GLN A 391 12.17 -17.64 12.19
C GLN A 391 12.04 -16.16 11.79
N ALA A 392 11.02 -15.80 11.01
CA ALA A 392 10.75 -14.40 10.66
C ALA A 392 10.53 -13.54 11.90
N LYS A 393 9.78 -14.06 12.89
CA LYS A 393 9.54 -13.36 14.17
C LYS A 393 10.80 -13.24 15.00
N GLU A 394 11.59 -14.31 15.08
CA GLU A 394 12.88 -14.32 15.80
C GLU A 394 13.86 -13.31 15.20
N ASP A 395 13.85 -13.17 13.88
CA ASP A 395 14.64 -12.17 13.16
C ASP A 395 14.07 -10.73 13.28
N GLY A 396 12.99 -10.53 14.04
CA GLY A 396 12.35 -9.22 14.23
C GLY A 396 11.53 -8.73 13.03
N VAL A 397 11.22 -9.60 12.07
CA VAL A 397 10.41 -9.28 10.89
C VAL A 397 8.93 -9.42 11.23
N ILE A 398 8.17 -8.33 11.06
CA ILE A 398 6.72 -8.34 11.21
C ILE A 398 6.13 -9.12 10.02
N PRO A 399 5.41 -10.25 10.25
CA PRO A 399 4.82 -11.00 9.16
C PRO A 399 3.73 -10.19 8.44
N ASN A 400 3.73 -10.24 7.11
CA ASN A 400 2.75 -9.53 6.29
C ASN A 400 1.57 -10.44 5.89
N LEU A 401 0.59 -9.85 5.23
CA LEU A 401 -0.59 -10.56 4.72
C LEU A 401 -0.24 -11.73 3.77
N VAL A 402 0.83 -11.62 2.97
CA VAL A 402 1.26 -12.67 2.03
C VAL A 402 1.68 -13.91 2.80
N MET A 403 2.49 -13.75 3.84
CA MET A 403 2.96 -14.84 4.71
C MET A 403 1.78 -15.60 5.34
N PHE A 404 0.85 -14.85 5.96
CA PHE A 404 -0.34 -15.45 6.57
C PHE A 404 -1.24 -16.13 5.54
N LYS A 405 -1.43 -15.53 4.36
CA LYS A 405 -2.22 -16.11 3.26
C LYS A 405 -1.62 -17.44 2.79
N CYS A 406 -0.30 -17.54 2.66
CA CYS A 406 0.37 -18.78 2.24
C CYS A 406 0.12 -19.91 3.25
N ILE A 407 0.33 -19.63 4.54
CA ILE A 407 0.20 -20.64 5.61
C ILE A 407 -1.26 -21.10 5.75
N ILE A 408 -2.21 -20.16 5.76
CA ILE A 408 -3.64 -20.49 5.80
C ILE A 408 -4.05 -21.28 4.54
N GLY A 409 -3.49 -20.93 3.38
CA GLY A 409 -3.68 -21.67 2.12
C GLY A 409 -3.24 -23.13 2.21
N MET A 410 -2.03 -23.39 2.72
CA MET A 410 -1.54 -24.75 2.90
C MET A 410 -2.35 -25.52 3.97
N CYS A 411 -2.69 -24.89 5.10
CA CYS A 411 -3.55 -25.49 6.12
C CYS A 411 -4.92 -25.90 5.55
N SER A 412 -5.51 -25.06 4.69
CA SER A 412 -6.78 -25.34 4.03
C SER A 412 -6.68 -26.54 3.10
N ARG A 413 -5.62 -26.64 2.28
CA ARG A 413 -5.39 -27.80 1.40
C ARG A 413 -5.12 -29.09 2.18
N ARG A 414 -4.33 -29.04 3.25
CA ARG A 414 -4.10 -30.21 4.13
C ARG A 414 -5.37 -30.63 4.83
N TYR A 415 -6.21 -29.69 5.26
CA TYR A 415 -7.52 -29.99 5.80
C TYR A 415 -8.44 -30.64 4.76
N GLU A 416 -8.46 -30.15 3.52
CA GLU A 416 -9.24 -30.77 2.43
C GLU A 416 -8.76 -32.21 2.12
N LYS A 417 -7.44 -32.46 2.11
CA LYS A 417 -6.87 -33.81 1.96
C LYS A 417 -7.27 -34.73 3.12
N ALA A 418 -7.06 -34.28 4.36
CA ALA A 418 -7.53 -35.01 5.55
C ALA A 418 -9.04 -35.26 5.49
N ARG A 419 -9.79 -34.33 4.89
CA ARG A 419 -11.23 -34.49 4.71
C ARG A 419 -11.60 -35.62 3.76
N THR A 420 -10.88 -35.76 2.66
CA THR A 420 -11.10 -36.85 1.69
C THR A 420 -10.70 -38.22 2.23
N LEU A 421 -9.72 -38.27 3.14
CA LEU A 421 -9.21 -39.51 3.74
C LEU A 421 -10.01 -39.97 4.98
N ASN A 422 -11.09 -39.24 5.35
CA ASN A 422 -11.89 -39.48 6.55
C ASN A 422 -11.12 -39.46 7.89
N GLU A 423 -9.96 -38.79 7.94
CA GLU A 423 -9.15 -38.61 9.17
C GLU A 423 -9.74 -37.55 10.13
N HIS A 424 -11.06 -37.38 10.11
CA HIS A 424 -11.75 -36.37 10.90
C HIS A 424 -11.84 -36.77 12.35
N VAL A 425 -11.17 -36.02 13.23
CA VAL A 425 -11.50 -36.04 14.66
C VAL A 425 -12.64 -35.03 14.87
N LEU A 426 -13.86 -35.55 14.85
CA LEU A 426 -15.04 -34.82 15.31
C LEU A 426 -15.22 -35.12 16.80
N SER A 427 -15.13 -34.10 17.64
CA SER A 427 -15.49 -34.20 19.05
C SER A 427 -16.89 -33.62 19.26
N PHE A 428 -17.59 -34.16 20.27
CA PHE A 428 -18.88 -33.65 20.71
C PHE A 428 -18.72 -32.97 22.06
N ASN A 429 -18.07 -31.81 22.08
CA ASN A 429 -17.93 -31.02 23.30
C ASN A 429 -19.27 -30.38 23.65
N SER A 430 -19.79 -30.67 24.85
CA SER A 430 -21.07 -30.10 25.33
C SER A 430 -22.28 -30.43 24.43
N GLY A 431 -22.25 -31.58 23.73
CA GLY A 431 -23.31 -31.97 22.78
C GLY A 431 -23.29 -31.21 21.45
N ARG A 432 -22.22 -30.44 21.16
CA ARG A 432 -22.04 -29.70 19.89
C ARG A 432 -20.92 -30.32 19.07
N PRO A 433 -21.08 -30.46 17.74
CA PRO A 433 -20.00 -30.97 16.88
C PRO A 433 -18.91 -29.91 16.78
N GLN A 434 -17.68 -30.29 17.10
CA GLN A 434 -16.49 -29.45 16.96
C GLN A 434 -15.44 -30.18 16.13
N ILE A 435 -14.82 -29.45 15.21
CA ILE A 435 -13.72 -30.00 14.41
C ILE A 435 -12.43 -29.88 15.21
N GLU A 436 -11.88 -31.01 15.65
CA GLU A 436 -10.61 -31.09 16.38
C GLU A 436 -9.50 -31.59 15.45
N ASN A 437 -9.20 -30.79 14.43
CA ASN A 437 -8.14 -31.13 13.48
C ASN A 437 -6.97 -30.13 13.60
N LYS A 438 -5.74 -30.66 13.63
CA LYS A 438 -4.49 -29.87 13.74
C LYS A 438 -4.47 -28.67 12.78
N TRP A 439 -4.87 -28.87 11.53
CA TRP A 439 -4.86 -27.84 10.48
C TRP A 439 -5.89 -26.74 10.73
N THR A 440 -7.03 -27.08 11.33
CA THR A 440 -8.08 -26.11 11.68
C THR A 440 -7.65 -25.21 12.84
N SER A 441 -7.03 -25.80 13.86
CA SER A 441 -6.46 -25.04 14.99
C SER A 441 -5.32 -24.14 14.53
N LEU A 442 -4.45 -24.63 13.64
CA LEU A 442 -3.37 -23.83 13.05
C LEU A 442 -3.93 -22.67 12.21
N ALA A 443 -4.90 -22.91 11.33
CA ALA A 443 -5.49 -21.84 10.50
C ALA A 443 -6.13 -20.74 11.36
N LEU A 444 -6.83 -21.11 12.44
CA LEU A 444 -7.41 -20.16 13.40
C LEU A 444 -6.34 -19.38 14.17
N MET A 445 -5.28 -20.05 14.63
CA MET A 445 -4.15 -19.42 15.32
C MET A 445 -3.51 -18.36 14.42
N VAL A 446 -3.15 -18.75 13.19
CA VAL A 446 -2.48 -17.88 12.22
C VAL A 446 -3.38 -16.70 11.82
N TYR A 447 -4.68 -16.91 11.67
CA TYR A 447 -5.64 -15.83 11.40
C TYR A 447 -5.70 -14.80 12.55
N ARG A 448 -5.79 -15.27 13.79
CA ARG A 448 -5.82 -14.37 14.97
C ARG A 448 -4.50 -13.65 15.13
N GLU A 449 -3.39 -14.34 14.88
CA GLU A 449 -2.07 -13.73 14.89
C GLU A 449 -1.95 -12.60 13.87
N ALA A 450 -2.51 -12.77 12.66
CA ALA A 450 -2.54 -11.73 11.65
C ALA A 450 -3.26 -10.45 12.14
N ILE A 451 -4.38 -10.63 12.85
CA ILE A 451 -5.15 -9.52 13.45
C ILE A 451 -4.33 -8.84 14.56
N VAL A 452 -3.70 -9.62 15.44
CA VAL A 452 -2.86 -9.10 16.54
C VAL A 452 -1.65 -8.34 15.99
N ALA A 453 -1.07 -8.79 14.88
CA ALA A 453 0.01 -8.10 14.17
C ALA A 453 -0.43 -6.80 13.47
N GLY A 454 -1.72 -6.43 13.55
CA GLY A 454 -2.28 -5.23 12.92
C GLY A 454 -2.50 -5.36 11.41
N THR A 455 -2.40 -6.58 10.86
CA THR A 455 -2.69 -6.82 9.44
C THR A 455 -4.18 -7.12 9.28
N ILE A 456 -4.85 -6.45 8.34
CA ILE A 456 -6.27 -6.69 8.04
C ILE A 456 -6.35 -7.86 7.03
N PRO A 457 -6.91 -9.03 7.40
CA PRO A 457 -7.05 -10.15 6.48
C PRO A 457 -8.02 -9.82 5.33
N THR A 458 -7.81 -10.45 4.17
CA THR A 458 -8.71 -10.30 3.01
C THR A 458 -9.90 -11.26 3.11
N VAL A 459 -10.95 -10.99 2.32
CA VAL A 459 -12.11 -11.89 2.19
C VAL A 459 -11.70 -13.31 1.78
N GLU A 460 -10.68 -13.44 0.95
CA GLU A 460 -10.11 -14.73 0.54
C GLU A 460 -9.53 -15.50 1.74
N VAL A 461 -8.76 -14.83 2.60
CA VAL A 461 -8.18 -15.44 3.80
C VAL A 461 -9.29 -15.89 4.75
N VAL A 462 -10.28 -15.03 5.00
CA VAL A 462 -11.46 -15.37 5.83
C VAL A 462 -12.18 -16.59 5.25
N SER A 463 -12.41 -16.62 3.94
CA SER A 463 -13.08 -17.74 3.27
C SER A 463 -12.34 -19.06 3.43
N LYS A 464 -11.00 -19.06 3.32
CA LYS A 464 -10.17 -20.26 3.53
C LYS A 464 -10.25 -20.77 4.97
N VAL A 465 -10.19 -19.87 5.97
CA VAL A 465 -10.34 -20.25 7.39
C VAL A 465 -11.75 -20.78 7.66
N LEU A 466 -12.79 -20.17 7.09
CA LEU A 466 -14.15 -20.69 7.18
C LEU A 466 -14.28 -22.05 6.50
N GLY A 467 -13.58 -22.30 5.39
CA GLY A 467 -13.49 -23.60 4.73
C GLY A 467 -12.94 -24.70 5.65
N CYS A 468 -11.92 -24.38 6.45
CA CYS A 468 -11.40 -25.27 7.50
C CYS A 468 -12.42 -25.61 8.60
N LEU A 469 -13.48 -24.81 8.74
CA LEU A 469 -14.55 -25.01 9.73
C LEU A 469 -15.81 -25.66 9.14
N GLN A 470 -15.77 -26.08 7.88
CA GLN A 470 -16.89 -26.76 7.24
C GLN A 470 -16.99 -28.21 7.75
N LEU A 471 -18.15 -28.59 8.28
CA LEU A 471 -18.35 -29.96 8.75
C LEU A 471 -18.41 -30.94 7.56
N PRO A 472 -17.83 -32.15 7.68
CA PRO A 472 -17.90 -33.14 6.63
C PRO A 472 -19.33 -33.65 6.41
N TYR A 473 -19.69 -33.86 5.15
CA TYR A 473 -21.01 -34.34 4.74
C TYR A 473 -21.09 -35.86 4.85
N ASN A 474 -21.30 -36.39 6.06
CA ASN A 474 -21.56 -37.83 6.25
C ASN A 474 -22.92 -38.06 6.93
N ALA A 475 -23.69 -39.02 6.42
CA ALA A 475 -24.96 -39.46 6.98
C ALA A 475 -24.77 -39.90 8.45
N ASP A 476 -23.68 -40.60 8.76
CA ASP A 476 -23.36 -41.08 10.12
C ASP A 476 -23.21 -39.94 11.13
N ILE A 477 -22.69 -38.78 10.70
CA ILE A 477 -22.51 -37.62 11.58
C ILE A 477 -23.88 -37.01 11.88
N ARG A 478 -24.76 -36.96 10.88
CA ARG A 478 -26.14 -36.50 11.06
C ARG A 478 -26.92 -37.43 11.97
N GLU A 479 -26.72 -38.74 11.85
CA GLU A 479 -27.33 -39.73 12.72
C GLU A 479 -26.81 -39.61 14.16
N ARG A 480 -25.48 -39.57 14.37
CA ARG A 480 -24.90 -39.31 15.71
C ARG A 480 -25.36 -37.99 16.32
N LEU A 481 -25.51 -36.93 15.52
CA LEU A 481 -26.07 -35.66 15.99
C LEU A 481 -27.50 -35.81 16.49
N VAL A 482 -28.33 -36.56 15.76
CA VAL A 482 -29.74 -36.80 16.13
C VAL A 482 -29.84 -37.71 17.36
N GLU A 483 -29.00 -38.74 17.45
CA GLU A 483 -28.91 -39.65 18.60
C GLU A 483 -28.49 -38.91 19.88
N ASN A 484 -27.44 -38.08 19.80
CA ASN A 484 -26.98 -37.25 20.92
C ASN A 484 -28.05 -36.25 21.41
N LEU A 485 -29.04 -35.92 20.58
CA LEU A 485 -30.15 -35.04 20.94
C LEU A 485 -31.35 -35.78 21.56
N GLY A 486 -31.37 -37.11 21.52
CA GLY A 486 -32.41 -37.92 22.16
C GLY A 486 -33.80 -37.82 21.51
N VAL A 487 -33.88 -37.53 20.20
CA VAL A 487 -35.17 -37.38 19.46
C VAL A 487 -35.44 -38.63 18.62
N SER A 488 -36.50 -39.39 18.91
CA SER A 488 -36.98 -40.45 18.01
C SER A 488 -37.87 -39.85 16.91
N ALA A 489 -37.46 -39.97 15.65
CA ALA A 489 -38.24 -39.47 14.52
C ALA A 489 -38.09 -40.35 13.27
N ASP A 490 -39.15 -40.44 12.47
CA ASP A 490 -39.18 -41.08 11.15
C ASP A 490 -38.16 -40.47 10.17
N ALA A 491 -37.65 -41.30 9.26
CA ALA A 491 -36.56 -41.00 8.31
C ALA A 491 -36.76 -39.70 7.50
N LEU A 492 -37.99 -39.35 7.11
CA LEU A 492 -38.29 -38.14 6.32
C LEU A 492 -38.35 -36.83 7.15
N LYS A 493 -38.49 -36.93 8.48
CA LYS A 493 -38.55 -35.78 9.41
C LYS A 493 -37.19 -35.45 10.04
N ARG A 494 -36.21 -36.35 9.94
CA ARG A 494 -34.83 -36.15 10.42
C ARG A 494 -34.08 -35.05 9.68
N SER A 495 -34.42 -34.79 8.41
CA SER A 495 -33.72 -33.79 7.59
C SER A 495 -33.89 -32.36 8.11
N ASN A 496 -35.10 -31.98 8.49
CA ASN A 496 -35.42 -30.66 9.06
C ASN A 496 -34.95 -30.50 10.52
N LEU A 497 -34.79 -31.60 11.26
CA LEU A 497 -34.30 -31.60 12.64
C LEU A 497 -32.80 -31.31 12.70
N CYS A 498 -31.98 -31.90 11.82
CA CYS A 498 -30.55 -31.61 11.72
C CYS A 498 -30.26 -30.13 11.41
N SER A 499 -31.08 -29.48 10.58
CA SER A 499 -30.96 -28.06 10.25
C SER A 499 -31.35 -27.12 11.40
N LEU A 500 -32.00 -27.59 12.47
CA LEU A 500 -32.42 -26.74 13.59
C LEU A 500 -31.44 -26.74 14.77
N ILE A 501 -30.34 -27.47 14.66
CA ILE A 501 -29.24 -27.47 15.64
C ILE A 501 -28.38 -26.23 15.39
N ASP A 502 -27.91 -25.56 16.44
CA ASP A 502 -27.05 -24.38 16.31
C ASP A 502 -25.81 -24.70 15.47
N GLY A 503 -25.76 -24.15 14.25
CA GLY A 503 -24.75 -24.45 13.22
C GLY A 503 -25.31 -25.03 11.90
N PHE A 504 -26.62 -25.28 11.81
CA PHE A 504 -27.33 -25.89 10.66
C PHE A 504 -26.74 -27.24 10.18
N GLY A 505 -25.79 -27.83 10.93
CA GLY A 505 -25.07 -29.06 10.58
C GLY A 505 -24.03 -28.90 9.46
N GLU A 506 -23.77 -27.67 8.99
CA GLU A 506 -22.92 -27.40 7.83
C GLU A 506 -21.54 -26.83 8.22
N TYR A 507 -21.47 -26.09 9.33
CA TYR A 507 -20.25 -25.44 9.82
C TYR A 507 -20.14 -25.55 11.34
N ASP A 508 -18.90 -25.57 11.82
CA ASP A 508 -18.57 -25.44 13.24
C ASP A 508 -19.09 -24.10 13.81
N PRO A 509 -19.61 -24.06 15.04
CA PRO A 509 -20.08 -22.81 15.67
C PRO A 509 -19.05 -21.67 15.66
N ARG A 510 -17.75 -21.97 15.71
CA ARG A 510 -16.66 -20.99 15.63
C ARG A 510 -16.70 -20.18 14.32
N ALA A 511 -17.25 -20.73 13.24
CA ALA A 511 -17.34 -20.05 11.94
C ALA A 511 -18.22 -18.79 12.00
N PHE A 512 -19.28 -18.80 12.81
CA PHE A 512 -20.17 -17.66 12.97
C PHE A 512 -19.49 -16.53 13.74
N SER A 513 -18.78 -16.86 14.83
CA SER A 513 -18.00 -15.90 15.59
C SER A 513 -16.87 -15.29 14.75
N LEU A 514 -16.19 -16.10 13.94
CA LEU A 514 -15.15 -15.63 13.02
C LEU A 514 -15.69 -14.64 11.98
N LEU A 515 -16.89 -14.90 11.46
CA LEU A 515 -17.55 -14.01 10.49
C LEU A 515 -17.96 -12.68 11.14
N GLU A 516 -18.49 -12.71 12.36
CA GLU A 516 -18.82 -11.50 13.13
C GLU A 516 -17.58 -10.68 13.45
N GLU A 517 -16.47 -11.34 13.83
CA GLU A 517 -15.16 -10.72 14.01
C GLU A 517 -14.70 -10.05 12.71
N ALA A 518 -14.70 -10.77 11.57
CA ALA A 518 -14.32 -10.22 10.27
C ALA A 518 -15.21 -9.04 9.83
N ALA A 519 -16.50 -9.06 10.18
CA ALA A 519 -17.41 -7.96 9.90
C ALA A 519 -17.10 -6.72 10.77
N SER A 520 -16.67 -6.91 12.02
CA SER A 520 -16.26 -5.80 12.90
C SER A 520 -15.05 -5.03 12.37
N PHE A 521 -14.16 -5.72 11.64
CA PHE A 521 -13.02 -5.13 10.94
C PHE A 521 -13.36 -4.59 9.54
N GLY A 522 -14.62 -4.69 9.09
CA GLY A 522 -15.04 -4.22 7.78
C GLY A 522 -14.59 -5.10 6.60
N ILE A 523 -14.10 -6.31 6.85
CA ILE A 523 -13.64 -7.24 5.81
C ILE A 523 -14.84 -7.81 5.05
N VAL A 524 -15.89 -8.17 5.78
CA VAL A 524 -17.15 -8.72 5.26
C VAL A 524 -18.29 -7.77 5.65
N PRO A 525 -19.35 -7.62 4.82
CA PRO A 525 -20.48 -6.79 5.18
C PRO A 525 -21.10 -7.20 6.53
N CYS A 526 -21.45 -6.22 7.36
CA CYS A 526 -22.22 -6.50 8.58
C CYS A 526 -23.59 -7.08 8.23
N VAL A 527 -24.06 -8.00 9.07
CA VAL A 527 -25.43 -8.52 8.94
C VAL A 527 -26.40 -7.46 9.45
N SER A 528 -27.16 -6.85 8.54
CA SER A 528 -28.21 -5.89 8.87
C SER A 528 -29.60 -6.48 8.69
N PHE A 529 -30.45 -6.28 9.68
CA PHE A 529 -31.87 -6.64 9.63
C PHE A 529 -32.80 -5.41 9.60
N LYS A 530 -32.22 -4.21 9.36
CA LYS A 530 -32.95 -2.93 9.35
C LYS A 530 -33.74 -2.73 8.06
N GLU A 531 -33.23 -3.24 6.94
CA GLU A 531 -33.84 -3.10 5.62
C GLU A 531 -34.80 -4.25 5.32
N ILE A 532 -35.96 -3.93 4.74
CA ILE A 532 -36.98 -4.89 4.31
C ILE A 532 -37.25 -4.63 2.82
N PRO A 533 -37.07 -5.63 1.93
CA PRO A 533 -36.64 -7.01 2.18
C PRO A 533 -35.17 -7.12 2.62
N VAL A 534 -34.81 -8.20 3.34
CA VAL A 534 -33.42 -8.45 3.74
C VAL A 534 -32.62 -8.80 2.48
N VAL A 535 -31.55 -8.06 2.21
CA VAL A 535 -30.69 -8.27 1.04
C VAL A 535 -29.37 -8.92 1.47
N VAL A 536 -29.03 -10.03 0.83
CA VAL A 536 -27.76 -10.75 0.99
C VAL A 536 -26.93 -10.48 -0.26
N ASP A 537 -25.96 -9.56 -0.19
CA ASP A 537 -25.09 -9.29 -1.34
C ASP A 537 -23.87 -10.20 -1.33
N ALA A 538 -23.90 -11.24 -2.18
CA ALA A 538 -22.81 -12.20 -2.33
C ALA A 538 -21.93 -11.91 -3.56
N ARG A 539 -22.12 -10.79 -4.27
CA ARG A 539 -21.38 -10.49 -5.52
C ARG A 539 -19.88 -10.30 -5.32
N LYS A 540 -19.47 -9.88 -4.12
CA LYS A 540 -18.05 -9.67 -3.74
C LYS A 540 -17.56 -10.70 -2.71
N LEU A 541 -18.32 -11.76 -2.47
CA LEU A 541 -18.02 -12.75 -1.45
C LEU A 541 -17.52 -14.04 -2.07
N GLU A 542 -16.53 -14.63 -1.39
CA GLU A 542 -16.02 -15.96 -1.70
C GLU A 542 -16.96 -17.07 -1.20
N ILE A 543 -16.79 -18.28 -1.74
CA ILE A 543 -17.72 -19.42 -1.56
C ILE A 543 -18.09 -19.69 -0.09
N HIS A 544 -17.10 -19.86 0.80
CA HIS A 544 -17.37 -20.22 2.19
C HIS A 544 -17.89 -19.01 2.99
N THR A 545 -17.35 -17.82 2.73
CA THR A 545 -17.85 -16.57 3.33
C THR A 545 -19.33 -16.35 2.98
N ALA A 546 -19.72 -16.52 1.72
CA ALA A 546 -21.11 -16.33 1.29
C ALA A 546 -22.06 -17.35 1.93
N LYS A 547 -21.63 -18.62 2.06
CA LYS A 547 -22.42 -19.66 2.77
C LYS A 547 -22.62 -19.30 4.24
N VAL A 548 -21.54 -19.00 4.97
CA VAL A 548 -21.62 -18.69 6.39
C VAL A 548 -22.41 -17.39 6.60
N TYR A 549 -22.23 -16.38 5.75
CA TYR A 549 -23.00 -15.14 5.77
C TYR A 549 -24.52 -15.38 5.62
N LEU A 550 -24.92 -16.21 4.65
CA LEU A 550 -26.32 -16.61 4.50
C LEU A 550 -26.84 -17.37 5.72
N LEU A 551 -26.05 -18.30 6.27
CA LEU A 551 -26.42 -19.04 7.48
C LEU A 551 -26.56 -18.13 8.70
N THR A 552 -25.70 -17.11 8.86
CA THR A 552 -25.79 -16.12 9.93
C THR A 552 -27.08 -15.30 9.83
N ILE A 553 -27.48 -14.91 8.62
CA ILE A 553 -28.76 -14.22 8.38
C ILE A 553 -29.95 -15.12 8.75
N LEU A 554 -29.93 -16.38 8.31
CA LEU A 554 -30.98 -17.35 8.66
C LEU A 554 -31.05 -17.59 10.18
N LYS A 555 -29.91 -17.67 10.85
CA LYS A 555 -29.83 -17.77 12.32
C LYS A 555 -30.46 -16.55 12.99
N GLY A 556 -30.13 -15.34 12.57
CA GLY A 556 -30.73 -14.12 13.12
C GLY A 556 -32.24 -14.02 12.86
N LEU A 557 -32.71 -14.43 11.68
CA LEU A 557 -34.14 -14.52 11.38
C LEU A 557 -34.88 -15.53 12.27
N ARG A 558 -34.25 -16.65 12.60
CA ARG A 558 -34.80 -17.62 13.57
C ARG A 558 -35.01 -16.98 14.94
N HIS A 559 -34.02 -16.24 15.44
CA HIS A 559 -34.15 -15.53 16.72
C HIS A 559 -35.26 -14.46 16.68
N ARG A 560 -35.41 -13.73 15.57
CA ARG A 560 -36.52 -12.78 15.39
C ARG A 560 -37.89 -13.47 15.37
N LEU A 561 -38.01 -14.63 14.73
CA LEU A 561 -39.25 -15.42 14.76
C LEU A 561 -39.58 -15.90 16.18
N ALA A 562 -38.57 -16.35 16.93
CA ALA A 562 -38.75 -16.74 18.34
C ALA A 562 -39.21 -15.57 19.22
N ALA A 563 -38.77 -14.34 18.90
CA ALA A 563 -39.25 -13.10 19.52
C ALA A 563 -40.63 -12.64 19.00
N GLY A 564 -41.31 -13.44 18.16
CA GLY A 564 -42.67 -13.16 17.67
C GLY A 564 -42.75 -12.24 16.43
N ALA A 565 -41.62 -11.88 15.81
CA ALA A 565 -41.63 -11.00 14.64
C ALA A 565 -42.11 -11.70 13.35
N LYS A 566 -42.73 -10.94 12.43
CA LYS A 566 -43.02 -11.41 11.07
C LYS A 566 -41.71 -11.50 10.26
N LEU A 567 -41.54 -12.61 9.54
CA LEU A 567 -40.34 -12.82 8.72
C LEU A 567 -40.47 -12.10 7.36
N PRO A 568 -39.50 -11.24 7.00
CA PRO A 568 -39.45 -10.62 5.68
C PRO A 568 -38.99 -11.60 4.60
N ASN A 569 -39.20 -11.22 3.34
CA ASN A 569 -38.56 -11.92 2.21
C ASN A 569 -37.04 -11.65 2.22
N VAL A 570 -36.27 -12.67 1.86
CA VAL A 570 -34.81 -12.58 1.71
C VAL A 570 -34.47 -12.60 0.22
N ASN A 571 -33.78 -11.57 -0.26
CA ASN A 571 -33.24 -11.53 -1.62
C ASN A 571 -31.73 -11.74 -1.56
N ILE A 572 -31.22 -12.72 -2.28
CA ILE A 572 -29.79 -13.02 -2.40
C ILE A 572 -29.34 -12.54 -3.77
N LEU A 573 -28.41 -11.57 -3.80
CA LEU A 573 -27.76 -11.09 -5.00
C LEU A 573 -26.50 -11.92 -5.23
N LEU A 574 -26.37 -12.45 -6.44
CA LEU A 574 -25.38 -13.47 -6.80
C LEU A 574 -24.57 -12.98 -7.99
N PRO A 575 -23.27 -13.31 -8.06
CA PRO A 575 -22.46 -12.94 -9.20
C PRO A 575 -22.79 -13.80 -10.42
N VAL A 576 -22.64 -13.20 -11.61
CA VAL A 576 -22.98 -13.75 -12.91
C VAL A 576 -21.87 -13.39 -13.89
N GLU A 577 -21.37 -14.37 -14.64
CA GLU A 577 -20.41 -14.15 -15.72
C GLU A 577 -21.15 -14.07 -17.06
N LYS A 578 -20.82 -13.07 -17.87
CA LYS A 578 -21.35 -12.93 -19.23
C LYS A 578 -20.39 -13.60 -20.19
N THR A 579 -20.82 -14.68 -20.83
CA THR A 579 -20.05 -15.36 -21.88
C THR A 579 -20.66 -15.09 -23.25
N GLN A 580 -19.83 -14.66 -24.20
CA GLN A 580 -20.23 -14.49 -25.59
C GLN A 580 -20.00 -15.82 -26.32
N ILE A 581 -21.06 -16.38 -26.91
CA ILE A 581 -20.96 -17.57 -27.76
C ILE A 581 -21.35 -17.15 -29.18
N MET A 582 -20.48 -17.44 -30.15
CA MET A 582 -20.78 -17.29 -31.56
C MET A 582 -21.73 -18.41 -32.00
N SER A 583 -22.96 -18.05 -32.37
CA SER A 583 -23.92 -18.95 -32.99
C SER A 583 -24.01 -18.65 -34.50
N VAL A 584 -24.43 -19.63 -35.31
CA VAL A 584 -24.61 -19.52 -36.77
C VAL A 584 -25.55 -18.37 -37.18
N GLY A 585 -26.32 -17.78 -36.25
CA GLY A 585 -27.20 -16.62 -36.48
C GLY A 585 -26.82 -15.32 -35.75
N GLY A 586 -25.60 -15.18 -35.22
CA GLY A 586 -25.11 -13.96 -34.55
C GLY A 586 -24.57 -14.17 -33.12
N GLU A 587 -23.93 -13.13 -32.57
CA GLU A 587 -23.44 -13.13 -31.19
C GLU A 587 -24.60 -13.25 -30.19
N LYS A 588 -24.56 -14.28 -29.33
CA LYS A 588 -25.48 -14.40 -28.19
C LYS A 588 -24.67 -14.36 -26.90
N THR A 589 -24.98 -13.42 -26.03
CA THR A 589 -24.48 -13.37 -24.66
C THR A 589 -25.31 -14.28 -23.76
N ILE A 590 -24.68 -15.28 -23.13
CA ILE A 590 -25.32 -16.14 -22.13
C ILE A 590 -24.72 -15.82 -20.75
N ASP A 591 -25.60 -15.60 -19.80
CA ASP A 591 -25.30 -15.37 -18.39
C ASP A 591 -25.10 -16.71 -17.66
N ILE A 592 -23.86 -17.02 -17.28
CA ILE A 592 -23.49 -18.25 -16.57
C ILE A 592 -23.38 -17.98 -15.07
N ALA A 593 -23.92 -18.90 -14.28
CA ALA A 593 -23.85 -18.85 -12.82
C ALA A 593 -22.45 -19.23 -12.33
N GLU A 594 -21.80 -18.29 -11.62
CA GLU A 594 -20.46 -18.48 -11.05
C GLU A 594 -20.42 -19.59 -9.96
N ARG A 595 -19.22 -20.03 -9.57
CA ARG A 595 -19.02 -21.08 -8.55
C ARG A 595 -19.71 -20.77 -7.22
N THR A 596 -19.67 -19.51 -6.77
CA THR A 596 -20.35 -19.05 -5.54
C THR A 596 -21.86 -19.23 -5.64
N THR A 597 -22.44 -18.94 -6.81
CA THR A 597 -23.87 -19.10 -7.09
C THR A 597 -24.30 -20.56 -7.03
N GLN A 598 -23.53 -21.45 -7.64
CA GLN A 598 -23.76 -22.89 -7.59
C GLN A 598 -23.66 -23.43 -6.15
N ALA A 599 -22.69 -22.93 -5.38
CA ALA A 599 -22.44 -23.35 -4.01
C ALA A 599 -23.55 -22.91 -3.04
N ILE A 600 -24.13 -21.71 -3.22
CA ILE A 600 -25.29 -21.23 -2.45
C ILE A 600 -26.54 -22.04 -2.83
N ALA A 601 -26.77 -22.29 -4.12
CA ALA A 601 -27.89 -23.10 -4.57
C ALA A 601 -27.80 -24.55 -4.06
N ALA A 602 -26.60 -25.12 -4.00
CA ALA A 602 -26.36 -26.42 -3.38
C ALA A 602 -26.63 -26.41 -1.87
N LEU A 603 -26.21 -25.37 -1.15
CA LEU A 603 -26.50 -25.21 0.27
C LEU A 603 -28.00 -25.15 0.54
N LEU A 604 -28.75 -24.32 -0.21
CA LEU A 604 -30.20 -24.21 -0.05
C LEU A 604 -30.92 -25.53 -0.32
N ARG A 605 -30.47 -26.31 -1.32
CA ARG A 605 -30.98 -27.66 -1.58
C ARG A 605 -30.70 -28.62 -0.43
N ARG A 606 -29.48 -28.62 0.13
CA ARG A 606 -29.12 -29.46 1.28
C ARG A 606 -29.93 -29.13 2.53
N LEU A 607 -30.22 -27.84 2.76
CA LEU A 607 -31.06 -27.37 3.85
C LEU A 607 -32.56 -27.66 3.63
N GLY A 608 -32.97 -28.10 2.43
CA GLY A 608 -34.38 -28.29 2.10
C GLY A 608 -35.19 -26.99 2.05
N LEU A 609 -34.53 -25.85 1.87
CA LEU A 609 -35.16 -24.53 1.82
C LEU A 609 -35.69 -24.24 0.41
N PRO A 610 -37.00 -24.05 0.22
CA PRO A 610 -37.53 -23.70 -1.09
C PRO A 610 -37.22 -22.23 -1.42
N TYR A 611 -36.75 -21.99 -2.64
CA TYR A 611 -36.42 -20.67 -3.15
C TYR A 611 -36.96 -20.46 -4.57
N GLN A 612 -37.12 -19.20 -4.96
CA GLN A 612 -37.57 -18.77 -6.28
C GLN A 612 -36.44 -18.03 -7.00
N GLY A 613 -36.33 -18.23 -8.32
CA GLY A 613 -35.28 -17.64 -9.16
C GLY A 613 -34.24 -18.67 -9.61
N ASN A 614 -33.48 -18.34 -10.66
CA ASN A 614 -32.41 -19.17 -11.18
C ASN A 614 -31.06 -18.45 -10.99
N GLY A 615 -30.00 -19.21 -10.74
CA GLY A 615 -28.65 -18.66 -10.52
C GLY A 615 -28.12 -17.84 -11.71
N SER A 616 -28.59 -18.15 -12.93
CA SER A 616 -28.25 -17.42 -14.15
C SER A 616 -28.82 -15.99 -14.21
N TYR A 617 -29.85 -15.65 -13.42
CA TYR A 617 -30.40 -14.30 -13.35
C TYR A 617 -29.78 -13.44 -12.23
N GLY A 618 -28.76 -13.95 -11.53
CA GLY A 618 -28.04 -13.22 -10.48
C GLY A 618 -28.87 -12.92 -9.23
N LYS A 619 -30.06 -13.52 -9.07
CA LYS A 619 -30.93 -13.26 -7.93
C LYS A 619 -31.74 -14.50 -7.51
N ILE A 620 -31.67 -14.83 -6.23
CA ILE A 620 -32.50 -15.84 -5.58
C ILE A 620 -33.38 -15.16 -4.53
N ARG A 621 -34.65 -15.54 -4.43
CA ARG A 621 -35.59 -15.04 -3.42
C ARG A 621 -36.11 -16.18 -2.56
N ILE A 622 -36.08 -15.97 -1.24
CA ILE A 622 -36.70 -16.87 -0.25
C ILE A 622 -37.89 -16.14 0.37
N ASN A 623 -39.06 -16.78 0.33
CA ASN A 623 -40.30 -16.22 0.86
C ASN A 623 -40.33 -16.32 2.40
N GLY A 624 -40.72 -15.24 3.09
CA GLY A 624 -40.84 -15.21 4.56
C GLY A 624 -41.79 -16.28 5.12
N LEU A 625 -42.86 -16.63 4.39
CA LEU A 625 -43.77 -17.72 4.77
C LEU A 625 -43.11 -19.11 4.69
N ALA A 626 -42.26 -19.31 3.68
CA ALA A 626 -41.48 -20.53 3.53
C ALA A 626 -40.45 -20.67 4.66
N LEU A 627 -39.75 -19.58 5.00
CA LEU A 627 -38.84 -19.53 6.14
C LEU A 627 -39.55 -19.86 7.46
N LYS A 628 -40.74 -19.30 7.69
CA LYS A 628 -41.53 -19.59 8.91
C LYS A 628 -41.86 -21.07 9.02
N ARG A 629 -42.34 -21.69 7.93
CA ARG A 629 -42.65 -23.13 7.88
C ARG A 629 -41.41 -23.99 8.08
N TRP A 630 -40.28 -23.56 7.53
CA TRP A 630 -39.01 -24.26 7.67
C TRP A 630 -38.47 -24.22 9.10
N PHE A 631 -38.55 -23.08 9.79
CA PHE A 631 -38.16 -22.97 11.20
C PHE A 631 -39.07 -23.73 12.17
N GLN A 632 -40.30 -24.06 11.76
CA GLN A 632 -41.30 -24.76 12.58
C GLN A 632 -41.82 -26.01 11.87
N PRO A 633 -41.00 -27.08 11.75
CA PRO A 633 -41.46 -28.32 11.14
C PRO A 633 -42.56 -28.96 12.00
N LYS A 634 -43.60 -29.48 11.35
CA LYS A 634 -44.64 -30.25 12.03
C LYS A 634 -44.05 -31.59 12.50
N LEU A 635 -43.72 -31.71 13.78
CA LEU A 635 -43.38 -32.98 14.42
C LEU A 635 -44.67 -33.79 14.58
N ALA A 636 -44.69 -35.05 14.14
CA ALA A 636 -45.75 -35.96 14.56
C ALA A 636 -45.40 -36.42 15.97
N SER A 637 -46.30 -36.19 16.93
CA SER A 637 -46.13 -36.74 18.26
C SER A 637 -46.46 -38.23 18.27
N PRO A 638 -45.80 -39.04 19.11
CA PRO A 638 -46.38 -40.29 19.57
C PRO A 638 -47.32 -40.08 20.76
N PHE A 639 -47.28 -38.91 21.41
CA PHE A 639 -48.08 -38.63 22.61
C PHE A 639 -48.72 -37.25 22.57
N SER A 640 -50.01 -37.21 22.91
CA SER A 640 -50.80 -36.01 23.10
C SER A 640 -50.27 -35.20 24.29
N GLY A 641 -49.33 -34.30 24.05
CA GLY A 641 -48.82 -33.33 25.01
C GLY A 641 -48.54 -32.02 24.30
N LYS A 642 -48.94 -30.90 24.89
CA LYS A 642 -48.91 -29.54 24.30
C LYS A 642 -47.52 -29.19 23.74
N PRO A 643 -47.43 -28.37 22.66
CA PRO A 643 -46.17 -28.03 22.00
C PRO A 643 -45.36 -26.96 22.77
N GLY A 644 -44.96 -27.29 24.00
CA GLY A 644 -44.19 -26.42 24.91
C GLY A 644 -42.95 -27.07 25.55
N GLU A 645 -42.71 -28.36 25.33
CA GLU A 645 -41.70 -29.10 26.12
C GLU A 645 -40.30 -29.20 25.47
N LEU A 646 -40.15 -28.90 24.18
CA LEU A 646 -38.83 -28.91 23.53
C LEU A 646 -37.94 -27.74 23.99
N SER A 647 -38.52 -26.59 24.37
CA SER A 647 -37.76 -25.43 24.85
C SER A 647 -37.34 -25.56 26.31
N SER A 648 -38.14 -26.21 27.17
CA SER A 648 -37.83 -26.35 28.60
C SER A 648 -36.73 -27.39 28.86
N LEU A 649 -36.68 -28.48 28.09
CA LEU A 649 -35.63 -29.49 28.16
C LEU A 649 -34.26 -28.96 27.71
N GLN A 650 -34.22 -28.10 26.69
CA GLN A 650 -32.98 -27.45 26.25
C GLN A 650 -32.51 -26.41 27.26
N LEU A 651 -33.39 -25.54 27.76
CA LEU A 651 -33.02 -24.50 28.71
C LEU A 651 -32.51 -25.08 30.04
N GLY A 652 -33.15 -26.15 30.55
CA GLY A 652 -32.72 -26.82 31.77
C GLY A 652 -31.34 -27.47 31.65
N LYS A 653 -31.04 -28.11 30.51
CA LYS A 653 -29.71 -28.68 30.22
C LYS A 653 -28.65 -27.61 29.96
N PHE A 654 -28.99 -26.52 29.27
CA PHE A 654 -28.07 -25.40 29.05
C PHE A 654 -27.72 -24.66 30.34
N ILE A 655 -28.68 -24.48 31.24
CA ILE A 655 -28.44 -23.86 32.55
C ILE A 655 -27.60 -24.78 33.44
N THR A 656 -27.90 -26.08 33.51
CA THR A 656 -27.07 -27.03 34.29
C THR A 656 -25.68 -27.19 33.71
N HIS A 657 -25.52 -27.10 32.39
CA HIS A 657 -24.22 -27.18 31.72
C HIS A 657 -23.40 -25.89 31.84
N GLN A 658 -24.03 -24.71 31.75
CA GLN A 658 -23.38 -23.44 32.10
C GLN A 658 -22.98 -23.41 33.58
N GLN A 659 -23.85 -23.86 34.49
CA GLN A 659 -23.53 -23.97 35.91
C GLN A 659 -22.38 -24.95 36.17
N ARG A 660 -22.27 -26.04 35.39
CA ARG A 660 -21.10 -26.94 35.44
C ARG A 660 -19.83 -26.25 34.92
N ASN A 661 -19.88 -25.59 33.77
CA ASN A 661 -18.71 -24.90 33.20
C ASN A 661 -18.21 -23.73 34.07
N ILE A 662 -19.11 -23.03 34.76
CA ILE A 662 -18.74 -21.99 35.74
C ILE A 662 -18.11 -22.62 36.99
N ARG A 663 -18.49 -23.85 37.36
CA ARG A 663 -17.91 -24.58 38.51
C ARG A 663 -16.61 -25.29 38.18
N THR A 664 -16.35 -25.64 36.92
CA THR A 664 -15.13 -26.36 36.49
C THR A 664 -14.10 -25.48 35.79
N GLY A 665 -14.49 -24.27 35.38
CA GLY A 665 -13.57 -23.28 34.81
C GLY A 665 -12.80 -22.57 35.91
N ASN A 666 -11.62 -23.09 36.25
CA ASN A 666 -10.63 -22.38 37.05
C ASN A 666 -10.48 -20.94 36.56
N LEU A 667 -10.82 -20.02 37.45
CA LEU A 667 -10.29 -18.66 37.47
C LEU A 667 -8.77 -18.75 37.63
N SER A 668 -8.04 -18.63 36.52
CA SER A 668 -6.69 -18.09 36.56
C SER A 668 -6.56 -17.07 35.43
N LEU A 669 -6.86 -15.82 35.77
CA LEU A 669 -6.32 -14.65 35.10
C LEU A 669 -4.91 -14.46 35.66
N GLU A 670 -3.93 -15.03 34.96
CA GLU A 670 -2.56 -14.53 34.84
C GLU A 670 -2.16 -14.62 33.37
#